data_AF-A0A0Q8X5U6-F1
#
_entry.id   AF-A0A0Q8X5U6-F1
#
_cell.length_a   1.000
_cell.length_b   1.000
_cell.length_c   1.000
_cell.angle_alpha   90.00
_cell.angle_beta   90.00
_cell.angle_gamma   90.00
#
_symmetry.space_group_name_H-M   'P 1'
#
loop_
_entity.id
_entity.type
_entity.pdbx_description
1 polymer ?
#
loop_
_entity_poly.entity_id
_entity_poly.type
_entity_poly.pdbx_seq_one_letter_code
_entity_poly.pdbx_strand_id
1 'polypeptide(L)'
;MSAYEVERRGRLVVLPPWDGGETVGFSSWKQAERRLRDFAGGHLSRGSRAAVRVQVALVHRADNTYNANAVAVVVPGVAGSLDDRHLGYLHDHYLRQVGPRNLPALIAHAGGEVVCHAVIESDATVRLDLPHGRELGDAIRVFLDLPDRPTGTRAAQREGPAAQTANALALLATFDRPQGSPAGIRITMGHDHVSDGHLLELRDSATGADVGAVVGGVLHVIDERDREQVRRLVAEQDVPVRGPLAPPPPDPSSPWGPGTVPNAVVERRREGLLLKAREPDPYALGEAFAIFHPDSDVLWVEDGPLVDVAVLVLARHGLAAGEVRLPRQPWGLDDELEYLAHEHVPAATDPQFVLHQRFARGRRELFAVHELSGAVEPCRLCGAAALALTTPICVDQIAYCAACLEQAYDGRGSSLGATARAVRSLVRSEFDGELFLSGQLHPLHVNPADPVDGAFVDRALRLRSSIDRSHPWTHVLEATGLANEGLRTGRGTLIRARDGHLCHSLRERAVCDFLHLHGIAHDREPVYPVDPDYNPSGLRRADWVLGDGTLVELWGLPDDPAYAAKMAQKQALARRHGLRLVELVEGDLRQLPSIFARWTPPGAPTGWTWSPRLLTPGADVAPEPPKVPRVRATPPREPIPDDGRGSNAFNDAQRDERLERCRRAVELQQAGRTRPQIAAELGVGVDTVKGLLRDGKFFADPATDPVRRSAAEQAHEAQGAGATRAEFRAAHALTAARAAEAWKDARAIFGAGR
;
A
#
# COMPACT_ATOMS: atom_id res chain seq x y z
N MET A 1 5.29 40.78 -29.70
CA MET A 1 5.35 40.91 -28.23
C MET A 1 6.54 41.79 -27.93
N SER A 2 6.37 42.85 -27.13
CA SER A 2 7.47 43.75 -26.74
C SER A 2 8.49 42.96 -25.92
N ALA A 3 9.78 43.03 -26.25
CA ALA A 3 10.82 42.49 -25.39
C ALA A 3 10.92 43.35 -24.11
N TYR A 4 11.03 42.72 -22.94
CA TYR A 4 11.32 43.42 -21.70
C TYR A 4 12.71 44.05 -21.73
N GLU A 5 12.86 45.29 -21.25
CA GLU A 5 14.13 46.03 -21.24
C GLU A 5 14.51 46.51 -19.83
N VAL A 6 15.78 46.36 -19.47
CA VAL A 6 16.33 46.92 -18.22
C VAL A 6 16.66 48.39 -18.45
N GLU A 7 16.17 49.28 -17.58
CA GLU A 7 16.36 50.71 -17.73
C GLU A 7 17.48 51.26 -16.84
N ARG A 8 18.29 52.18 -17.37
CA ARG A 8 19.20 53.00 -16.57
C ARG A 8 18.62 54.40 -16.40
N ARG A 9 18.25 54.76 -15.16
CA ARG A 9 17.74 56.09 -14.79
C ARG A 9 18.81 56.83 -13.97
N GLY A 10 19.68 57.54 -14.67
CA GLY A 10 20.82 58.22 -14.05
C GLY A 10 21.83 57.22 -13.46
N ARG A 11 22.00 57.23 -12.13
CA ARG A 11 22.86 56.25 -11.41
C ARG A 11 22.11 54.99 -10.97
N LEU A 12 20.79 54.95 -11.15
CA LEU A 12 19.94 53.82 -10.76
C LEU A 12 19.72 52.87 -11.93
N VAL A 13 19.74 51.58 -11.64
CA VAL A 13 19.28 50.52 -12.54
C VAL A 13 17.88 50.11 -12.10
N VAL A 14 16.93 50.11 -13.03
CA VAL A 14 15.51 49.89 -12.77
C VAL A 14 14.99 48.76 -13.65
N LEU A 15 14.29 47.81 -13.03
CA LEU A 15 13.47 46.82 -13.71
C LEU A 15 12.03 47.39 -13.82
N PRO A 16 11.57 47.79 -15.01
CA PRO A 16 10.26 48.40 -15.18
C PRO A 16 9.12 47.40 -14.87
N PRO A 17 7.90 47.89 -14.56
CA PRO A 17 6.74 47.02 -14.37
C PRO A 17 6.47 46.13 -15.58
N TRP A 18 5.94 44.94 -15.35
CA TRP A 18 5.58 43.99 -16.39
C TRP A 18 4.09 44.04 -16.71
N ASP A 19 3.76 44.43 -17.95
CA ASP A 19 2.36 44.55 -18.37
C ASP A 19 1.73 43.19 -18.81
N GLY A 20 2.47 42.08 -18.69
CA GLY A 20 2.02 40.75 -19.10
C GLY A 20 1.17 39.99 -18.07
N GLY A 21 0.83 40.61 -16.94
CA GLY A 21 -0.12 40.07 -15.95
C GLY A 21 0.42 38.99 -15.00
N GLU A 22 1.62 38.48 -15.22
CA GLU A 22 2.32 37.58 -14.30
C GLU A 22 3.05 38.37 -13.21
N THR A 23 3.05 37.85 -11.98
CA THR A 23 3.79 38.43 -10.85
C THR A 23 4.60 37.36 -10.11
N VAL A 24 5.76 37.76 -9.59
CA VAL A 24 6.76 36.86 -9.02
C VAL A 24 6.66 36.86 -7.49
N GLY A 25 6.48 35.67 -6.91
CA GLY A 25 6.49 35.48 -5.45
C GLY A 25 7.90 35.47 -4.86
N PHE A 26 8.00 35.77 -3.56
CA PHE A 26 9.23 35.65 -2.79
C PHE A 26 8.93 35.16 -1.36
N SER A 27 9.87 34.46 -0.73
CA SER A 27 9.69 33.89 0.62
C SER A 27 10.14 34.85 1.71
N SER A 28 9.33 35.00 2.77
CA SER A 28 9.71 35.69 4.01
C SER A 28 9.79 34.69 5.18
N TRP A 29 10.56 35.04 6.22
CA TRP A 29 10.77 34.23 7.44
C TRP A 29 10.17 34.98 8.65
N LYS A 30 9.91 34.32 9.78
CA LYS A 30 9.16 34.88 10.94
C LYS A 30 9.47 36.35 11.33
N GLN A 31 10.73 36.79 11.26
CA GLN A 31 11.11 38.18 11.56
C GLN A 31 10.87 39.17 10.38
N ALA A 32 10.98 38.70 9.14
CA ALA A 32 10.69 39.45 7.92
C ALA A 32 9.18 39.49 7.62
N GLU A 33 8.40 38.48 8.01
CA GLU A 33 6.93 38.44 7.85
C GLU A 33 6.22 39.61 8.54
N ARG A 34 6.66 39.99 9.75
CA ARG A 34 6.10 41.15 10.46
C ARG A 34 6.34 42.43 9.67
N ARG A 35 7.55 42.59 9.13
CA ARG A 35 7.96 43.78 8.37
C ARG A 35 7.29 43.84 7.01
N LEU A 36 7.12 42.69 6.36
CA LEU A 36 6.34 42.56 5.14
C LEU A 36 4.90 43.04 5.38
N ARG A 37 4.29 42.64 6.50
CA ARG A 37 2.96 43.11 6.91
C ARG A 37 2.92 44.59 7.23
N ASP A 38 3.89 45.12 7.97
CA ASP A 38 3.97 46.54 8.29
C ASP A 38 4.17 47.39 7.02
N PHE A 39 5.02 46.92 6.10
CA PHE A 39 5.25 47.54 4.79
C PHE A 39 3.97 47.52 3.94
N ALA A 40 3.33 46.36 3.77
CA ALA A 40 2.10 46.25 3.00
C ALA A 40 0.96 47.08 3.61
N GLY A 41 0.78 47.00 4.94
CA GLY A 41 -0.23 47.74 5.68
C GLY A 41 -0.04 49.26 5.65
N GLY A 42 1.21 49.75 5.57
CA GLY A 42 1.53 51.17 5.43
C GLY A 42 1.15 51.76 4.06
N HIS A 43 1.05 50.93 3.02
CA HIS A 43 0.70 51.34 1.66
C HIS A 43 -0.78 51.12 1.31
N LEU A 44 -1.51 50.29 2.07
CA LEU A 44 -2.94 50.09 1.88
C LEU A 44 -3.75 51.19 2.59
N SER A 45 -4.51 51.97 1.80
CA SER A 45 -5.49 52.92 2.37
C SER A 45 -6.66 52.15 2.99
N ARG A 46 -7.09 52.51 4.21
CA ARG A 46 -8.26 51.89 4.87
C ARG A 46 -9.47 51.92 3.94
N GLY A 47 -9.87 50.74 3.43
CA GLY A 47 -11.06 50.56 2.59
C GLY A 47 -10.83 50.41 1.09
N SER A 48 -9.59 50.47 0.58
CA SER A 48 -9.32 50.19 -0.84
C SER A 48 -9.16 48.68 -1.08
N ARG A 49 -9.86 48.15 -2.09
CA ARG A 49 -9.71 46.77 -2.61
C ARG A 49 -8.83 46.70 -3.87
N ALA A 50 -8.27 47.83 -4.31
CA ALA A 50 -7.43 47.88 -5.51
C ALA A 50 -5.98 47.52 -5.16
N ALA A 51 -5.35 46.68 -5.97
CA ALA A 51 -3.95 46.31 -5.83
C ALA A 51 -3.06 47.57 -5.98
N VAL A 52 -2.15 47.79 -5.03
CA VAL A 52 -1.29 48.98 -5.00
C VAL A 52 0.09 48.62 -5.52
N ARG A 53 0.54 49.29 -6.59
CA ARG A 53 1.90 49.15 -7.10
C ARG A 53 2.85 50.03 -6.29
N VAL A 54 3.88 49.42 -5.71
CA VAL A 54 4.90 50.06 -4.88
C VAL A 54 6.30 49.78 -5.42
N GLN A 55 7.29 50.56 -5.00
CA GLN A 55 8.68 50.31 -5.33
C GLN A 55 9.34 49.46 -4.25
N VAL A 56 10.11 48.47 -4.68
CA VAL A 56 11.00 47.65 -3.85
C VAL A 56 12.36 47.55 -4.51
N ALA A 57 13.34 47.01 -3.81
CA ALA A 57 14.66 46.83 -4.37
C ALA A 57 15.20 45.42 -4.16
N LEU A 58 16.13 45.04 -5.04
CA LEU A 58 16.80 43.75 -5.04
C LEU A 58 18.26 43.95 -4.63
N VAL A 59 18.70 43.16 -3.66
CA VAL A 59 20.08 43.19 -3.12
C VAL A 59 20.64 41.77 -3.09
N HIS A 60 21.89 41.59 -3.53
CA HIS A 60 22.58 40.31 -3.51
C HIS A 60 23.11 40.03 -2.10
N ARG A 61 22.78 38.84 -1.57
CA ARG A 61 23.19 38.35 -0.24
C ARG A 61 24.21 37.22 -0.42
N ALA A 62 25.43 37.59 -0.78
CA ALA A 62 26.55 36.64 -0.89
C ALA A 62 26.90 35.96 0.45
N ASP A 63 26.48 36.57 1.56
CA ASP A 63 26.61 36.06 2.93
C ASP A 63 25.58 34.98 3.30
N ASN A 64 24.61 34.70 2.42
CA ASN A 64 23.62 33.66 2.65
C ASN A 64 24.27 32.27 2.57
N THR A 65 24.22 31.52 3.68
CA THR A 65 24.87 30.21 3.83
C THR A 65 24.17 29.07 3.09
N TYR A 66 22.93 29.27 2.63
CA TYR A 66 22.16 28.29 1.86
C TYR A 66 22.32 28.48 0.35
N ASN A 67 22.34 29.72 -0.13
CA ASN A 67 22.54 30.03 -1.55
C ASN A 67 23.40 31.30 -1.71
N ALA A 68 24.64 31.15 -2.19
CA ALA A 68 25.57 32.26 -2.41
C ALA A 68 25.09 33.27 -3.49
N ASN A 69 24.10 32.90 -4.31
CA ASN A 69 23.46 33.77 -5.29
C ASN A 69 22.11 34.33 -4.81
N ALA A 70 21.79 34.19 -3.51
CA ALA A 70 20.52 34.65 -2.96
C ALA A 70 20.30 36.14 -3.21
N VAL A 71 19.10 36.50 -3.68
CA VAL A 71 18.69 37.88 -3.89
C VAL A 71 17.57 38.21 -2.93
N ALA A 72 17.83 39.16 -2.05
CA ALA A 72 16.86 39.68 -1.10
C ALA A 72 16.00 40.76 -1.75
N VAL A 73 14.70 40.72 -1.46
CA VAL A 73 13.76 41.82 -1.66
C VAL A 73 13.80 42.71 -0.44
N VAL A 74 14.01 44.01 -0.63
CA VAL A 74 14.16 44.99 0.45
C VAL A 74 13.32 46.24 0.17
N VAL A 75 12.98 46.98 1.23
CA VAL A 75 12.44 48.34 1.11
C VAL A 75 13.51 49.25 0.47
N PRO A 76 13.21 50.06 -0.56
CA PRO A 76 14.22 50.92 -1.20
C PRO A 76 14.72 52.03 -0.27
N GLY A 77 16.00 52.43 -0.37
CA GLY A 77 16.52 53.65 0.26
C GLY A 77 17.74 53.47 1.18
N VAL A 78 18.44 54.58 1.46
CA VAL A 78 19.79 54.59 2.08
C VAL A 78 19.85 54.57 3.62
N ALA A 79 18.71 54.46 4.32
CA ALA A 79 18.67 54.50 5.79
C ALA A 79 18.31 53.13 6.40
N GLY A 80 19.05 52.71 7.43
CA GLY A 80 18.91 51.41 8.11
C GLY A 80 19.87 50.33 7.58
N SER A 81 20.07 49.26 8.35
CA SER A 81 20.84 48.10 7.88
C SER A 81 20.08 47.31 6.80
N LEU A 82 20.78 46.47 6.03
CA LEU A 82 20.11 45.59 5.06
C LEU A 82 19.11 44.67 5.72
N ASP A 83 19.41 44.21 6.94
CA ASP A 83 18.48 43.41 7.73
C ASP A 83 17.28 44.24 8.18
N ASP A 84 17.44 45.54 8.47
CA ASP A 84 16.33 46.46 8.78
C ASP A 84 15.33 46.61 7.63
N ARG A 85 15.85 46.60 6.40
CA ARG A 85 15.09 46.78 5.15
C ARG A 85 14.56 45.48 4.55
N HIS A 86 14.90 44.32 5.11
CA HIS A 86 14.63 43.01 4.50
C HIS A 86 13.15 42.61 4.53
N LEU A 87 12.59 42.31 3.35
CA LEU A 87 11.22 41.84 3.17
C LEU A 87 11.16 40.32 2.89
N GLY A 88 12.16 39.77 2.21
CA GLY A 88 12.27 38.34 1.93
C GLY A 88 13.30 38.01 0.85
N TYR A 89 13.28 36.78 0.34
CA TYR A 89 14.19 36.29 -0.69
C TYR A 89 13.44 35.79 -1.93
N LEU A 90 13.97 36.08 -3.11
CA LEU A 90 13.52 35.45 -4.34
C LEU A 90 13.68 33.94 -4.25
N HIS A 91 12.71 33.20 -4.78
CA HIS A 91 12.80 31.74 -4.82
C HIS A 91 13.92 31.27 -5.76
N ASP A 92 14.65 30.23 -5.36
CA ASP A 92 15.74 29.65 -6.16
C ASP A 92 15.30 29.24 -7.56
N HIS A 93 14.06 28.77 -7.70
CA HIS A 93 13.48 28.42 -9.00
C HIS A 93 13.46 29.62 -9.96
N TYR A 94 13.02 30.79 -9.48
CA TYR A 94 13.00 32.00 -10.29
C TYR A 94 14.42 32.47 -10.62
N LEU A 95 15.35 32.43 -9.65
CA LEU A 95 16.77 32.75 -9.89
C LEU A 95 17.40 31.84 -10.94
N ARG A 96 17.04 30.54 -10.98
CA ARG A 96 17.49 29.61 -12.03
C ARG A 96 16.98 30.01 -13.41
N GLN A 97 15.70 30.40 -13.52
CA GLN A 97 15.13 30.84 -14.80
C GLN A 97 15.79 32.13 -15.32
N VAL A 98 16.09 33.08 -14.44
CA VAL A 98 16.81 34.32 -14.76
C VAL A 98 18.27 34.08 -15.13
N GLY A 99 18.83 32.97 -14.68
CA GLY A 99 20.26 32.70 -14.67
C GLY A 99 20.81 33.08 -13.30
N PRO A 100 21.34 32.12 -12.52
CA PRO A 100 21.59 32.32 -11.08
C PRO A 100 22.61 33.44 -10.79
N ARG A 101 23.45 33.83 -11.75
CA ARG A 101 24.43 34.92 -11.61
C ARG A 101 23.99 36.24 -12.22
N ASN A 102 22.91 36.28 -13.01
CA ASN A 102 22.51 37.45 -13.77
C ASN A 102 22.02 38.59 -12.87
N LEU A 103 21.11 38.30 -11.94
CA LEU A 103 20.67 39.30 -10.96
C LEU A 103 21.80 39.75 -10.03
N PRO A 104 22.62 38.85 -9.44
CA PRO A 104 23.83 39.27 -8.72
C PRO A 104 24.75 40.18 -9.53
N ALA A 105 25.02 39.85 -10.80
CA ALA A 105 25.84 40.68 -11.68
C ALA A 105 25.20 42.04 -11.96
N LEU A 106 23.88 42.09 -12.21
CA LEU A 106 23.15 43.33 -12.40
C LEU A 106 23.20 44.21 -11.15
N ILE A 107 23.00 43.62 -9.97
CA ILE A 107 23.04 44.29 -8.68
C ILE A 107 24.44 44.85 -8.41
N ALA A 108 25.49 44.07 -8.67
CA ALA A 108 26.86 44.53 -8.58
C ALA A 108 27.13 45.69 -9.55
N HIS A 109 26.67 45.59 -10.80
CA HIS A 109 26.78 46.66 -11.80
C HIS A 109 26.02 47.93 -11.39
N ALA A 110 24.88 47.79 -10.73
CA ALA A 110 24.07 48.90 -10.22
C ALA A 110 24.67 49.58 -8.96
N GLY A 111 25.78 49.06 -8.43
CA GLY A 111 26.40 49.58 -7.21
C GLY A 111 25.78 49.06 -5.91
N GLY A 112 25.10 47.91 -5.96
CA GLY A 112 24.63 47.16 -4.80
C GLY A 112 23.11 47.02 -4.67
N GLU A 113 22.33 47.77 -5.45
CA GLU A 113 20.86 47.76 -5.36
C GLU A 113 20.22 48.01 -6.74
N VAL A 114 19.22 47.19 -7.10
CA VAL A 114 18.41 47.35 -8.31
C VAL A 114 16.97 47.60 -7.91
N VAL A 115 16.35 48.66 -8.44
CA VAL A 115 14.96 49.01 -8.11
C VAL A 115 14.00 48.26 -9.03
N CYS A 116 12.90 47.73 -8.49
CA CYS A 116 11.80 47.16 -9.25
C CYS A 116 10.45 47.52 -8.62
N HIS A 117 9.36 47.10 -9.25
CA HIS A 117 8.02 47.32 -8.72
C HIS A 117 7.46 46.04 -8.13
N ALA A 118 6.60 46.20 -7.13
CA ALA A 118 5.82 45.13 -6.54
C ALA A 118 4.35 45.54 -6.46
N VAL A 119 3.47 44.56 -6.52
CA VAL A 119 2.04 44.72 -6.34
C VAL A 119 1.67 44.18 -4.97
N ILE A 120 1.02 45.02 -4.17
CA ILE A 120 0.44 44.64 -2.88
C ILE A 120 -1.01 44.24 -3.14
N GLU A 121 -1.30 42.95 -2.95
CA GLU A 121 -2.64 42.37 -3.12
C GLU A 121 -3.40 42.29 -1.79
N SER A 122 -2.67 42.12 -0.68
CA SER A 122 -3.21 42.12 0.68
C SER A 122 -2.14 42.61 1.67
N ASP A 123 -2.51 42.77 2.94
CA ASP A 123 -1.56 43.10 4.01
C ASP A 123 -0.50 42.01 4.25
N ALA A 124 -0.66 40.81 3.70
CA ALA A 124 0.31 39.71 3.78
C ALA A 124 0.84 39.25 2.41
N THR A 125 0.36 39.83 1.30
CA THR A 125 0.69 39.39 -0.06
C THR A 125 1.30 40.52 -0.86
N VAL A 126 2.61 40.44 -1.07
CA VAL A 126 3.38 41.32 -1.96
C VAL A 126 4.04 40.45 -3.03
N ARG A 127 3.87 40.80 -4.30
CA ARG A 127 4.44 40.08 -5.43
C ARG A 127 5.20 41.03 -6.33
N LEU A 128 6.34 40.63 -6.88
CA LEU A 128 7.11 41.50 -7.77
C LEU A 128 6.48 41.56 -9.16
N ASP A 129 6.52 42.75 -9.73
CA ASP A 129 5.99 43.06 -11.06
C ASP A 129 7.13 42.91 -12.08
N LEU A 130 7.50 41.66 -12.34
CA LEU A 130 8.62 41.24 -13.18
C LEU A 130 8.14 40.16 -14.17
N PRO A 131 8.72 40.09 -15.37
CA PRO A 131 8.34 39.07 -16.35
C PRO A 131 8.79 37.68 -15.91
N HIS A 132 8.43 36.66 -16.69
CA HIS A 132 8.95 35.31 -16.52
C HIS A 132 10.49 35.31 -16.49
N GLY A 133 11.10 34.47 -15.65
CA GLY A 133 12.52 34.61 -15.31
C GLY A 133 13.45 34.57 -16.53
N ARG A 134 13.14 33.75 -17.55
CA ARG A 134 13.94 33.69 -18.80
C ARG A 134 14.01 35.05 -19.51
N GLU A 135 12.88 35.74 -19.63
CA GLU A 135 12.79 37.02 -20.32
C GLU A 135 13.55 38.11 -19.56
N LEU A 136 13.42 38.15 -18.22
CA LEU A 136 14.25 39.02 -17.38
C LEU A 136 15.75 38.69 -17.55
N GLY A 137 16.10 37.41 -17.59
CA GLY A 137 17.48 36.96 -17.75
C GLY A 137 18.11 37.38 -19.08
N ASP A 138 17.33 37.36 -20.16
CA ASP A 138 17.76 37.82 -21.48
C ASP A 138 17.94 39.34 -21.49
N ALA A 139 16.98 40.10 -20.94
CA ALA A 139 17.07 41.55 -20.82
C ALA A 139 18.30 42.01 -20.01
N ILE A 140 18.64 41.31 -18.92
CA ILE A 140 19.83 41.60 -18.10
C ILE A 140 21.12 41.37 -18.88
N ARG A 141 21.21 40.28 -19.66
CA ARG A 141 22.41 39.98 -20.45
C ARG A 141 22.64 41.03 -21.52
N VAL A 142 21.59 41.42 -22.23
CA VAL A 142 21.63 42.52 -23.21
C VAL A 142 22.08 43.82 -22.54
N PHE A 143 21.53 44.16 -21.37
CA PHE A 143 21.86 45.39 -20.66
C PHE A 143 23.32 45.44 -20.17
N LEU A 144 23.85 44.32 -19.70
CA LEU A 144 25.20 44.23 -19.13
C LEU A 144 26.29 43.98 -20.19
N ASP A 145 25.93 43.91 -21.47
CA ASP A 145 26.81 43.44 -22.55
C ASP A 145 27.53 42.14 -22.15
N LEU A 146 26.82 41.28 -21.42
CA LEU A 146 27.33 39.96 -21.12
C LEU A 146 27.33 39.19 -22.44
N PRO A 147 28.34 38.33 -22.68
CA PRO A 147 28.32 37.49 -23.86
C PRO A 147 26.94 36.86 -23.95
N ASP A 148 26.38 36.86 -25.16
CA ASP A 148 25.18 36.10 -25.47
C ASP A 148 25.31 34.79 -24.72
N ARG A 149 24.24 34.40 -24.02
CA ARG A 149 24.15 33.10 -23.35
C ARG A 149 24.90 32.13 -24.26
N PRO A 150 25.96 31.42 -23.84
CA PRO A 150 26.57 30.43 -24.74
C PRO A 150 25.41 29.62 -25.26
N THR A 151 25.10 29.75 -26.55
CA THR A 151 23.72 29.78 -27.09
C THR A 151 22.85 28.81 -26.33
N GLY A 152 22.22 29.34 -25.28
CA GLY A 152 21.55 28.54 -24.27
C GLY A 152 20.12 28.32 -24.70
N THR A 153 19.94 27.85 -25.94
CA THR A 153 18.98 26.77 -26.20
C THR A 153 19.34 25.60 -25.28
N ARG A 154 18.42 24.65 -25.09
CA ARG A 154 18.72 23.32 -24.54
C ARG A 154 19.78 22.61 -25.44
N ALA A 155 21.01 23.08 -25.34
CA ALA A 155 22.19 22.82 -26.15
C ALA A 155 23.47 23.28 -25.37
N ALA A 156 23.54 23.16 -24.03
CA ALA A 156 24.46 22.11 -23.53
C ALA A 156 24.29 20.96 -24.49
N GLN A 157 25.34 20.54 -25.22
CA GLN A 157 25.25 19.35 -26.04
C GLN A 157 24.45 18.29 -25.26
N ARG A 158 23.13 18.24 -25.48
CA ARG A 158 22.43 17.01 -25.69
C ARG A 158 23.08 16.60 -26.99
N GLU A 159 24.29 16.03 -26.89
CA GLU A 159 24.37 14.60 -27.11
C GLU A 159 22.95 14.08 -27.36
N GLY A 160 22.52 14.11 -28.64
CA GLY A 160 21.10 13.91 -28.97
C GLY A 160 20.61 12.66 -28.25
N PRO A 161 19.35 12.56 -27.80
CA PRO A 161 18.88 11.67 -26.75
C PRO A 161 19.68 10.40 -26.43
N ALA A 162 20.05 9.63 -27.45
CA ALA A 162 21.01 8.53 -27.38
C ALA A 162 22.27 8.80 -26.55
N ALA A 163 22.88 9.98 -26.65
CA ALA A 163 24.11 10.29 -25.98
C ALA A 163 23.88 10.83 -24.55
N GLN A 164 22.80 11.57 -24.27
CA GLN A 164 22.34 11.76 -22.88
C GLN A 164 22.07 10.42 -22.17
N THR A 165 21.41 9.50 -22.86
CA THR A 165 21.18 8.13 -22.39
C THR A 165 22.49 7.39 -22.18
N ALA A 166 23.45 7.49 -23.10
CA ALA A 166 24.77 6.89 -22.95
C ALA A 166 25.55 7.47 -21.76
N ASN A 167 25.50 8.79 -21.56
CA ASN A 167 26.14 9.46 -20.43
C ASN A 167 25.49 9.05 -19.10
N ALA A 168 24.17 9.02 -19.02
CA ALA A 168 23.46 8.55 -17.83
C ALA A 168 23.82 7.09 -17.52
N LEU A 169 23.83 6.21 -18.52
CA LEU A 169 24.25 4.81 -18.36
C LEU A 169 25.72 4.69 -17.91
N ALA A 170 26.62 5.52 -18.45
CA ALA A 170 28.03 5.54 -18.06
C ALA A 170 28.21 5.99 -16.60
N LEU A 171 27.51 7.04 -16.18
CA LEU A 171 27.52 7.52 -14.79
C LEU A 171 26.93 6.49 -13.84
N LEU A 172 25.85 5.81 -14.23
CA LEU A 172 25.25 4.73 -13.45
C LEU A 172 26.16 3.50 -13.32
N ALA A 173 27.05 3.28 -14.27
CA ALA A 173 27.98 2.14 -14.26
C ALA A 173 29.31 2.45 -13.56
N THR A 174 29.65 3.71 -13.35
CA THR A 174 30.96 4.14 -12.86
C THR A 174 30.87 4.65 -11.43
N PHE A 175 31.77 4.21 -10.55
CA PHE A 175 31.87 4.71 -9.18
C PHE A 175 33.19 5.46 -9.01
N ASP A 176 33.12 6.79 -8.98
CA ASP A 176 34.32 7.64 -8.91
C ASP A 176 34.92 7.75 -7.51
N ARG A 177 34.23 7.22 -6.49
CA ARG A 177 34.70 7.22 -5.10
C ARG A 177 35.08 5.81 -4.64
N PRO A 178 36.16 5.66 -3.85
CA PRO A 178 36.43 4.40 -3.19
C PRO A 178 35.26 4.04 -2.26
N GLN A 179 34.89 2.76 -2.26
CA GLN A 179 33.84 2.26 -1.38
C GLN A 179 34.29 2.38 0.08
N GLY A 180 33.49 3.09 0.88
CA GLY A 180 33.76 3.35 2.29
C GLY A 180 32.75 2.63 3.16
N SER A 181 32.68 1.29 3.08
CA SER A 181 31.67 0.52 3.80
C SER A 181 31.78 0.77 5.31
N PRO A 182 30.70 1.24 5.96
CA PRO A 182 30.75 1.60 7.37
C PRO A 182 30.91 0.35 8.24
N ALA A 183 31.80 0.45 9.23
CA ALA A 183 32.03 -0.61 10.22
C ALA A 183 30.94 -0.64 11.31
N GLY A 184 30.26 0.50 11.51
CA GLY A 184 29.13 0.66 12.42
C GLY A 184 28.38 1.95 12.10
N ILE A 185 27.12 2.03 12.51
CA ILE A 185 26.30 3.24 12.30
C ILE A 185 25.75 3.80 13.61
N ARG A 186 25.70 5.12 13.70
CA ARG A 186 24.97 5.88 14.71
C ARG A 186 23.69 6.40 14.07
N ILE A 187 22.56 6.14 14.73
CA ILE A 187 21.24 6.58 14.27
C ILE A 187 20.81 7.79 15.11
N THR A 188 20.49 8.90 14.46
CA THR A 188 19.94 10.10 15.11
C THR A 188 18.61 10.49 14.49
N MET A 189 17.74 11.13 15.26
CA MET A 189 16.47 11.64 14.73
C MET A 189 16.71 13.00 14.06
N GLY A 190 16.35 13.08 12.79
CA GLY A 190 16.39 14.31 11.98
C GLY A 190 14.98 14.78 11.59
N HIS A 191 14.94 15.88 10.86
CA HIS A 191 13.71 16.46 10.31
C HIS A 191 13.70 16.31 8.79
N ASP A 192 12.64 15.72 8.25
CA ASP A 192 12.36 15.70 6.82
C ASP A 192 11.65 16.99 6.43
N HIS A 193 12.32 17.86 5.67
CA HIS A 193 11.76 19.12 5.18
C HIS A 193 10.78 18.94 4.00
N VAL A 194 10.74 17.75 3.38
CA VAL A 194 9.86 17.47 2.23
C VAL A 194 8.48 17.04 2.70
N SER A 195 8.38 16.15 3.69
CA SER A 195 7.11 15.66 4.24
C SER A 195 6.68 16.37 5.53
N ASP A 196 7.45 17.35 5.99
CA ASP A 196 7.30 17.98 7.32
C ASP A 196 7.25 16.94 8.47
N GLY A 197 8.08 15.91 8.36
CA GLY A 197 8.08 14.73 9.23
C GLY A 197 9.42 14.43 9.89
N HIS A 198 9.52 13.31 10.61
CA HIS A 198 10.77 12.84 11.20
C HIS A 198 11.45 11.80 10.29
N LEU A 199 12.78 11.87 10.20
CA LEU A 199 13.62 10.85 9.57
C LEU A 199 14.67 10.32 10.54
N LEU A 200 15.25 9.18 10.24
CA LEU A 200 16.41 8.66 10.98
C LEU A 200 17.67 8.90 10.14
N GLU A 201 18.56 9.76 10.61
CA GLU A 201 19.87 10.01 9.99
C GLU A 201 20.84 8.90 10.37
N LEU A 202 21.60 8.40 9.40
CA LEU A 202 22.60 7.35 9.58
C LEU A 202 23.98 7.95 9.35
N ARG A 203 24.84 7.88 10.37
CA ARG A 203 26.23 8.29 10.30
C ARG A 203 27.16 7.15 10.63
N ASP A 204 28.32 7.10 10.00
CA ASP A 204 29.37 6.15 10.34
C ASP A 204 29.84 6.41 11.79
N SER A 205 29.84 5.37 12.62
CA SER A 205 30.19 5.48 14.04
C SER A 205 31.67 5.82 14.30
N ALA A 206 32.56 5.45 13.38
CA ALA A 206 33.99 5.66 13.49
C ALA A 206 34.43 7.02 12.93
N THR A 207 33.91 7.40 11.76
CA THR A 207 34.32 8.62 11.04
C THR A 207 33.38 9.80 11.26
N GLY A 208 32.13 9.54 11.66
CA GLY A 208 31.07 10.55 11.74
C GLY A 208 30.53 11.02 10.40
N ALA A 209 30.99 10.42 9.28
CA ALA A 209 30.52 10.75 7.94
C ALA A 209 29.06 10.33 7.75
N ASP A 210 28.30 11.08 6.95
CA ASP A 210 26.95 10.69 6.60
C ASP A 210 26.98 9.42 5.74
N VAL A 211 26.10 8.47 6.07
CA VAL A 211 25.95 7.17 5.40
C VAL A 211 24.60 7.10 4.67
N GLY A 212 23.56 7.73 5.22
CA GLY A 212 22.22 7.70 4.63
C GLY A 212 21.14 8.14 5.59
N ALA A 213 19.90 7.79 5.28
CA ALA A 213 18.73 8.03 6.12
C ALA A 213 17.67 6.93 5.96
N VAL A 214 16.81 6.76 6.98
CA VAL A 214 15.57 5.97 6.88
C VAL A 214 14.38 6.92 6.93
N VAL A 215 13.54 6.88 5.89
CA VAL A 215 12.34 7.72 5.75
C VAL A 215 11.15 6.83 5.41
N GLY A 216 10.11 6.81 6.26
CA GLY A 216 8.92 5.98 6.02
C GLY A 216 9.23 4.47 5.86
N GLY A 217 10.26 3.99 6.55
CA GLY A 217 10.75 2.61 6.44
C GLY A 217 11.59 2.31 5.19
N VAL A 218 11.82 3.29 4.31
CA VAL A 218 12.69 3.14 3.13
C VAL A 218 14.11 3.56 3.51
N LEU A 219 15.09 2.70 3.22
CA LEU A 219 16.50 2.99 3.40
C LEU A 219 17.05 3.74 2.18
N HIS A 220 17.56 4.95 2.42
CA HIS A 220 18.28 5.77 1.45
C HIS A 220 19.76 5.78 1.84
N VAL A 221 20.63 5.23 1.00
CA VAL A 221 22.09 5.26 1.24
C VAL A 221 22.76 6.28 0.33
N ILE A 222 23.86 6.84 0.80
CA ILE A 222 24.70 7.72 -0.02
C ILE A 222 25.41 6.91 -1.11
N ASP A 223 25.90 5.71 -0.78
CA ASP A 223 26.52 4.80 -1.74
C ASP A 223 25.74 3.48 -1.82
N GLU A 224 25.20 3.18 -3.00
CA GLU A 224 24.39 1.97 -3.23
C GLU A 224 25.13 0.66 -2.98
N ARG A 225 26.47 0.67 -3.05
CA ARG A 225 27.30 -0.51 -2.75
C ARG A 225 27.28 -0.87 -1.27
N ASP A 226 26.99 0.11 -0.41
CA ASP A 226 26.96 -0.08 1.04
C ASP A 226 25.58 -0.47 1.56
N ARG A 227 24.54 -0.46 0.72
CA ARG A 227 23.14 -0.73 1.12
C ARG A 227 22.99 -1.99 1.98
N GLU A 228 23.63 -3.08 1.58
CA GLU A 228 23.43 -4.38 2.25
C GLU A 228 24.08 -4.39 3.63
N GLN A 229 25.27 -3.78 3.74
CA GLN A 229 25.98 -3.59 5.01
C GLN A 229 25.22 -2.62 5.92
N VAL A 230 24.78 -1.48 5.40
CA VAL A 230 24.02 -0.47 6.15
C VAL A 230 22.71 -1.07 6.64
N ARG A 231 21.97 -1.79 5.78
CA ARG A 231 20.72 -2.46 6.16
C ARG A 231 20.93 -3.43 7.31
N ARG A 232 22.02 -4.21 7.29
CA ARG A 232 22.38 -5.10 8.39
C ARG A 232 22.62 -4.32 9.68
N LEU A 233 23.43 -3.26 9.62
CA LEU A 233 23.77 -2.42 10.79
C LEU A 233 22.56 -1.64 11.35
N VAL A 234 21.58 -1.30 10.50
CA VAL A 234 20.30 -0.70 10.90
C VAL A 234 19.42 -1.75 11.59
N ALA A 235 19.34 -2.96 11.03
CA ALA A 235 18.55 -4.05 11.60
C ALA A 235 19.11 -4.54 12.95
N GLU A 236 20.44 -4.51 13.15
CA GLU A 236 21.08 -4.80 14.44
C GLU A 236 20.67 -3.83 15.57
N GLN A 237 20.10 -2.67 15.22
CA GLN A 237 19.57 -1.68 16.16
C GLN A 237 18.03 -1.67 16.21
N ASP A 238 17.39 -2.76 15.77
CA ASP A 238 15.93 -2.95 15.78
C ASP A 238 15.14 -1.88 15.00
N VAL A 239 15.77 -1.22 14.02
CA VAL A 239 15.10 -0.24 13.15
C VAL A 239 14.55 -0.97 11.91
N PRO A 240 13.22 -1.02 11.71
CA PRO A 240 12.63 -1.72 10.58
C PRO A 240 12.87 -0.93 9.28
N VAL A 241 13.41 -1.63 8.28
CA VAL A 241 13.60 -1.12 6.91
C VAL A 241 13.05 -2.11 5.91
N ARG A 242 12.44 -1.60 4.83
CA ARG A 242 11.95 -2.42 3.73
C ARG A 242 13.11 -3.18 3.09
N GLY A 243 12.90 -4.48 2.85
CA GLY A 243 13.84 -5.29 2.09
C GLY A 243 13.76 -4.98 0.59
N PRO A 244 14.82 -5.26 -0.18
CA PRO A 244 14.78 -5.14 -1.63
C PRO A 244 13.77 -6.15 -2.20
N LEU A 245 13.06 -5.73 -3.23
CA LEU A 245 12.20 -6.60 -4.02
C LEU A 245 13.00 -7.25 -5.15
N ALA A 246 12.50 -8.36 -5.67
CA ALA A 246 13.03 -8.92 -6.91
C ALA A 246 12.62 -8.00 -8.08
N PRO A 247 13.56 -7.40 -8.83
CA PRO A 247 13.20 -6.65 -10.02
C PRO A 247 12.62 -7.62 -11.07
N PRO A 248 11.69 -7.17 -11.92
CA PRO A 248 11.26 -7.95 -13.09
C PRO A 248 12.47 -8.32 -13.96
N PRO A 249 12.40 -9.44 -14.71
CA PRO A 249 13.48 -9.86 -15.59
C PRO A 249 13.92 -8.71 -16.50
N PRO A 250 15.21 -8.35 -16.56
CA PRO A 250 15.71 -7.31 -17.44
C PRO A 250 15.51 -7.71 -18.91
N ASP A 251 15.58 -6.73 -19.81
CA ASP A 251 15.72 -7.05 -21.23
C ASP A 251 17.00 -7.88 -21.43
N PRO A 252 17.00 -8.94 -22.26
CA PRO A 252 18.21 -9.75 -22.51
C PRO A 252 19.42 -8.94 -23.00
N SER A 253 19.18 -7.79 -23.64
CA SER A 253 20.23 -6.87 -24.10
C SER A 253 20.72 -5.89 -23.02
N SER A 254 20.06 -5.85 -21.86
CA SER A 254 20.36 -4.92 -20.79
C SER A 254 21.46 -5.44 -19.87
N PRO A 255 22.47 -4.61 -19.54
CA PRO A 255 23.51 -4.99 -18.59
C PRO A 255 23.02 -4.99 -17.13
N TRP A 256 21.80 -4.51 -16.86
CA TRP A 256 21.29 -4.25 -15.51
C TRP A 256 20.50 -5.44 -14.95
N GLY A 257 21.22 -6.43 -14.45
CA GLY A 257 20.63 -7.60 -13.77
C GLY A 257 20.52 -7.45 -12.25
N PRO A 258 19.84 -8.40 -11.55
CA PRO A 258 19.67 -8.39 -10.09
C PRO A 258 20.98 -8.35 -9.28
N GLY A 259 22.10 -8.77 -9.89
CA GLY A 259 23.43 -8.73 -9.26
C GLY A 259 24.22 -7.44 -9.49
N THR A 260 23.67 -6.48 -10.24
CA THR A 260 24.33 -5.20 -10.51
C THR A 260 23.95 -4.14 -9.49
N VAL A 261 24.89 -3.25 -9.18
CA VAL A 261 24.66 -2.12 -8.26
C VAL A 261 24.81 -0.83 -9.07
N PRO A 262 23.71 -0.10 -9.31
CA PRO A 262 23.76 1.16 -10.04
C PRO A 262 24.28 2.28 -9.15
N ASN A 263 25.14 3.14 -9.69
CA ASN A 263 25.60 4.37 -9.04
C ASN A 263 24.50 5.45 -9.12
N ALA A 264 23.37 5.19 -8.46
CA ALA A 264 22.19 6.04 -8.48
C ALA A 264 21.95 6.70 -7.12
N VAL A 265 21.23 7.82 -7.14
CA VAL A 265 20.73 8.54 -5.97
C VAL A 265 19.23 8.69 -6.11
N VAL A 266 18.50 8.43 -5.03
CA VAL A 266 17.05 8.70 -4.97
C VAL A 266 16.81 9.96 -4.15
N GLU A 267 16.28 10.98 -4.81
CA GLU A 267 15.90 12.24 -4.21
C GLU A 267 14.38 12.32 -4.07
N ARG A 268 13.88 12.63 -2.87
CA ARG A 268 12.45 12.82 -2.64
C ARG A 268 12.04 14.27 -2.92
N ARG A 269 10.96 14.44 -3.67
CA ARG A 269 10.28 15.72 -3.92
C ARG A 269 8.79 15.59 -3.63
N ARG A 270 8.07 16.71 -3.61
CA ARG A 270 6.60 16.69 -3.54
C ARG A 270 5.98 15.93 -4.71
N GLU A 271 6.59 16.04 -5.89
CA GLU A 271 6.16 15.38 -7.12
C GLU A 271 6.33 13.85 -7.06
N GLY A 272 7.29 13.32 -6.28
CA GLY A 272 7.62 11.89 -6.28
C GLY A 272 9.07 11.60 -5.88
N LEU A 273 9.55 10.39 -6.19
CA LEU A 273 10.94 9.99 -6.03
C LEU A 273 11.69 10.16 -7.35
N LEU A 274 12.64 11.09 -7.39
CA LEU A 274 13.52 11.34 -8.53
C LEU A 274 14.72 10.39 -8.45
N LEU A 275 14.96 9.64 -9.51
CA LEU A 275 16.11 8.75 -9.66
C LEU A 275 17.15 9.46 -10.51
N LYS A 276 18.34 9.63 -9.97
CA LYS A 276 19.44 10.39 -10.56
C LYS A 276 20.69 9.52 -10.66
N ALA A 277 21.44 9.67 -11.75
CA ALA A 277 22.81 9.14 -11.77
C ALA A 277 23.66 9.99 -10.81
N ARG A 278 24.52 9.35 -10.01
CA ARG A 278 25.40 10.10 -9.10
C ARG A 278 26.53 10.72 -9.90
N GLU A 279 26.58 12.04 -9.92
CA GLU A 279 27.67 12.77 -10.57
C GLU A 279 28.93 12.84 -9.69
N PRO A 280 30.14 12.84 -10.30
CA PRO A 280 31.39 13.02 -9.58
C PRO A 280 31.46 14.37 -8.85
N ASP A 281 30.88 15.42 -9.44
CA ASP A 281 30.73 16.72 -8.79
C ASP A 281 29.54 16.68 -7.81
N PRO A 282 29.78 16.78 -6.48
CA PRO A 282 28.73 16.76 -5.48
C PRO A 282 27.77 17.96 -5.56
N TYR A 283 28.11 19.00 -6.32
CA TYR A 283 27.29 20.19 -6.53
C TYR A 283 26.54 20.19 -7.88
N ALA A 284 26.79 19.20 -8.73
CA ALA A 284 26.03 19.06 -9.96
C ALA A 284 24.60 18.60 -9.65
N LEU A 285 23.63 19.40 -10.12
CA LEU A 285 22.22 19.06 -10.05
C LEU A 285 21.94 18.02 -11.13
N GLY A 286 22.34 16.77 -10.91
CA GLY A 286 22.14 15.71 -11.88
C GLY A 286 20.69 15.62 -12.33
N GLU A 287 20.51 15.54 -13.65
CA GLU A 287 19.18 15.35 -14.26
C GLU A 287 18.62 14.00 -13.78
N ALA A 288 17.34 14.00 -13.39
CA ALA A 288 16.66 12.77 -13.07
C ALA A 288 16.48 11.99 -14.37
N PHE A 289 16.92 10.74 -14.39
CA PHE A 289 16.69 9.84 -15.52
C PHE A 289 15.36 9.09 -15.37
N ALA A 290 14.74 9.13 -14.18
CA ALA A 290 13.42 8.59 -13.93
C ALA A 290 12.74 9.26 -12.71
N ILE A 291 11.42 9.20 -12.66
CA ILE A 291 10.59 9.72 -11.56
C ILE A 291 9.51 8.70 -11.22
N PHE A 292 9.46 8.28 -9.96
CA PHE A 292 8.42 7.38 -9.45
C PHE A 292 7.39 8.15 -8.61
N HIS A 293 6.12 7.99 -8.94
CA HIS A 293 5.00 8.54 -8.20
C HIS A 293 4.38 7.47 -7.29
N PRO A 294 4.58 7.52 -5.96
CA PRO A 294 4.12 6.48 -5.06
C PRO A 294 2.58 6.33 -5.02
N ASP A 295 1.85 7.41 -5.24
CA ASP A 295 0.38 7.43 -5.14
C ASP A 295 -0.31 6.78 -6.35
N SER A 296 0.26 6.96 -7.54
CA SER A 296 -0.25 6.36 -8.78
C SER A 296 0.46 5.06 -9.16
N ASP A 297 1.54 4.71 -8.46
CA ASP A 297 2.39 3.54 -8.74
C ASP A 297 2.98 3.54 -10.17
N VAL A 298 3.25 4.75 -10.70
CA VAL A 298 3.80 4.96 -12.04
C VAL A 298 5.26 5.40 -11.95
N LEU A 299 6.14 4.70 -12.67
CA LEU A 299 7.53 5.10 -12.92
C LEU A 299 7.65 5.69 -14.33
N TRP A 300 7.93 6.98 -14.41
CA TRP A 300 8.35 7.61 -15.66
C TRP A 300 9.86 7.48 -15.82
N VAL A 301 10.33 7.12 -17.01
CA VAL A 301 11.75 6.99 -17.33
C VAL A 301 12.04 7.81 -18.58
N GLU A 302 13.13 8.58 -18.57
CA GLU A 302 13.45 9.53 -19.64
C GLU A 302 13.73 8.87 -20.99
N ASP A 303 14.20 7.61 -21.00
CA ASP A 303 14.44 6.84 -22.23
C ASP A 303 14.35 5.32 -21.99
N GLY A 304 14.06 4.56 -23.05
CA GLY A 304 13.90 3.10 -22.99
C GLY A 304 15.11 2.34 -22.41
N PRO A 305 16.35 2.63 -22.82
CA PRO A 305 17.53 1.95 -22.29
C PRO A 305 17.78 2.17 -20.79
N LEU A 306 17.15 3.17 -20.19
CA LEU A 306 17.28 3.50 -18.75
C LEU A 306 16.25 2.77 -17.89
N VAL A 307 15.29 2.05 -18.49
CA VAL A 307 14.17 1.43 -17.75
C VAL A 307 14.66 0.37 -16.77
N ASP A 308 15.54 -0.53 -17.21
CA ASP A 308 15.97 -1.64 -16.36
C ASP A 308 16.77 -1.17 -15.14
N VAL A 309 17.62 -0.16 -15.34
CA VAL A 309 18.35 0.46 -14.22
C VAL A 309 17.41 1.24 -13.30
N ALA A 310 16.40 1.95 -13.84
CA ALA A 310 15.41 2.64 -13.02
C ALA A 310 14.60 1.67 -12.14
N VAL A 311 14.14 0.57 -12.73
CA VAL A 311 13.38 -0.46 -12.03
C VAL A 311 14.25 -1.20 -11.01
N LEU A 312 15.52 -1.49 -11.34
CA LEU A 312 16.49 -2.06 -10.41
C LEU A 312 16.71 -1.13 -9.21
N VAL A 313 16.85 0.18 -9.43
CA VAL A 313 16.98 1.18 -8.36
C VAL A 313 15.75 1.14 -7.44
N LEU A 314 14.52 1.14 -7.98
CA LEU A 314 13.30 1.01 -7.16
C LEU A 314 13.27 -0.30 -6.37
N ALA A 315 13.57 -1.42 -7.03
CA ALA A 315 13.56 -2.74 -6.40
C ALA A 315 14.54 -2.79 -5.21
N ARG A 316 15.74 -2.21 -5.36
CA ARG A 316 16.72 -2.05 -4.27
C ARG A 316 16.23 -1.19 -3.11
N HIS A 317 15.31 -0.25 -3.36
CA HIS A 317 14.63 0.55 -2.34
C HIS A 317 13.41 -0.14 -1.71
N GLY A 318 13.11 -1.39 -2.11
CA GLY A 318 11.94 -2.11 -1.64
C GLY A 318 10.63 -1.59 -2.24
N LEU A 319 10.72 -0.99 -3.43
CA LEU A 319 9.60 -0.43 -4.19
C LEU A 319 9.48 -1.17 -5.52
N ALA A 320 8.25 -1.30 -6.01
CA ALA A 320 7.98 -1.82 -7.34
C ALA A 320 7.03 -0.86 -8.04
N ALA A 321 7.21 -0.67 -9.35
CA ALA A 321 6.30 0.10 -10.16
C ALA A 321 5.17 -0.80 -10.69
N GLY A 322 3.93 -0.35 -10.49
CA GLY A 322 2.73 -0.90 -11.10
C GLY A 322 2.70 -0.67 -12.61
N GLU A 323 3.16 0.50 -13.06
CA GLU A 323 3.28 0.88 -14.47
C GLU A 323 4.60 1.61 -14.74
N VAL A 324 5.19 1.40 -15.93
CA VAL A 324 6.36 2.16 -16.41
C VAL A 324 5.99 2.89 -17.69
N ARG A 325 6.34 4.18 -17.78
CA ARG A 325 6.07 5.05 -18.93
C ARG A 325 7.34 5.74 -19.41
N LEU A 326 7.39 6.06 -20.69
CA LEU A 326 8.39 6.95 -21.28
C LEU A 326 7.71 8.25 -21.72
N PRO A 327 8.45 9.36 -21.83
CA PRO A 327 7.97 10.52 -22.57
C PRO A 327 7.86 10.22 -24.07
N ARG A 328 7.05 10.99 -24.80
CA ARG A 328 6.90 10.94 -26.28
C ARG A 328 8.20 11.22 -26.99
N GLN A 329 9.04 12.06 -26.40
CA GLN A 329 10.41 12.28 -26.83
C GLN A 329 11.33 11.98 -25.66
N PRO A 330 12.37 11.15 -25.87
CA PRO A 330 13.34 10.90 -24.83
C PRO A 330 13.91 12.19 -24.23
N TRP A 331 14.15 12.19 -22.92
CA TRP A 331 14.59 13.37 -22.16
C TRP A 331 13.61 14.56 -22.25
N GLY A 332 12.32 14.25 -22.33
CA GLY A 332 11.21 15.18 -22.46
C GLY A 332 10.20 15.12 -21.30
N LEU A 333 10.52 14.41 -20.21
CA LEU A 333 9.57 14.19 -19.11
C LEU A 333 9.07 15.50 -18.47
N ASP A 334 9.94 16.49 -18.31
CA ASP A 334 9.57 17.82 -17.81
C ASP A 334 8.45 18.49 -18.64
N ASP A 335 8.38 18.19 -19.94
CA ASP A 335 7.39 18.75 -20.85
C ASP A 335 6.06 17.94 -20.82
N GLU A 336 6.02 16.77 -20.18
CA GLU A 336 4.84 15.88 -20.09
C GLU A 336 4.18 15.84 -18.72
N LEU A 337 4.92 16.17 -17.65
CA LEU A 337 4.40 16.20 -16.28
C LEU A 337 3.32 17.29 -16.05
N GLU A 338 3.16 18.24 -16.98
CA GLU A 338 2.05 19.22 -16.98
C GLU A 338 0.71 18.65 -17.50
N TYR A 339 0.64 17.41 -18.01
CA TYR A 339 -0.57 16.84 -18.62
C TYR A 339 -0.81 15.37 -18.23
N LEU A 340 -1.14 15.09 -16.97
CA LEU A 340 -1.68 13.79 -16.56
C LEU A 340 -3.20 13.73 -16.69
N ALA A 341 -3.68 13.71 -17.93
CA ALA A 341 -5.01 13.23 -18.28
C ALA A 341 -5.07 13.01 -19.79
N HIS A 342 -4.67 11.84 -20.30
CA HIS A 342 -5.28 11.15 -21.45
C HIS A 342 -4.61 9.78 -21.64
N GLU A 343 -5.40 8.71 -21.58
CA GLU A 343 -5.00 7.34 -21.94
C GLU A 343 -4.58 7.30 -23.41
N HIS A 344 -3.30 7.09 -23.70
CA HIS A 344 -2.82 6.73 -25.03
C HIS A 344 -2.28 5.30 -24.99
N VAL A 345 -2.86 4.41 -25.79
CA VAL A 345 -2.32 3.06 -26.00
C VAL A 345 -1.33 3.17 -27.17
N PRO A 346 -0.01 2.96 -26.96
CA PRO A 346 0.98 3.11 -28.02
C PRO A 346 0.76 2.09 -29.15
N ALA A 347 1.06 2.47 -30.38
CA ALA A 347 0.98 1.57 -31.53
C ALA A 347 2.05 0.46 -31.43
N ALA A 348 1.81 -0.70 -32.06
CA ALA A 348 2.72 -1.86 -32.01
C ALA A 348 4.18 -1.57 -32.43
N THR A 349 4.40 -0.50 -33.21
CA THR A 349 5.70 -0.05 -33.70
C THR A 349 6.39 0.96 -32.76
N ASP A 350 5.73 1.36 -31.68
CA ASP A 350 6.22 2.33 -30.70
C ASP A 350 7.09 1.62 -29.64
N PRO A 351 8.31 2.10 -29.32
CA PRO A 351 9.09 1.61 -28.18
C PRO A 351 8.31 1.58 -26.85
N GLN A 352 7.35 2.50 -26.66
CA GLN A 352 6.46 2.52 -25.51
C GLN A 352 5.52 1.31 -25.45
N PHE A 353 5.16 0.72 -26.58
CA PHE A 353 4.29 -0.45 -26.62
C PHE A 353 4.96 -1.64 -25.94
N VAL A 354 6.21 -1.92 -26.26
CA VAL A 354 6.95 -3.05 -25.65
C VAL A 354 7.08 -2.85 -24.14
N LEU A 355 7.36 -1.61 -23.70
CA LEU A 355 7.46 -1.28 -22.28
C LEU A 355 6.11 -1.39 -21.55
N HIS A 356 5.06 -0.75 -22.07
CA HIS A 356 3.72 -0.85 -21.50
C HIS A 356 3.27 -2.32 -21.40
N GLN A 357 3.54 -3.11 -22.43
CA GLN A 357 3.27 -4.54 -22.40
C GLN A 357 4.12 -5.20 -21.32
N ARG A 358 5.44 -5.02 -21.27
CA ARG A 358 6.35 -5.67 -20.31
C ARG A 358 5.95 -5.47 -18.84
N PHE A 359 5.45 -4.29 -18.49
CA PHE A 359 5.07 -3.94 -17.12
C PHE A 359 3.57 -4.13 -16.81
N ALA A 360 2.78 -4.66 -17.74
CA ALA A 360 1.36 -4.93 -17.53
C ALA A 360 1.14 -5.74 -16.24
N ARG A 361 0.53 -5.10 -15.23
CA ARG A 361 0.30 -5.69 -13.90
C ARG A 361 -0.52 -6.97 -14.03
N GLY A 362 -1.59 -6.93 -14.81
CA GLY A 362 -2.41 -8.11 -15.08
C GLY A 362 -1.59 -9.31 -15.56
N ARG A 363 -0.54 -9.12 -16.38
CA ARG A 363 0.32 -10.23 -16.80
C ARG A 363 1.09 -10.83 -15.63
N ARG A 364 1.75 -9.98 -14.83
CA ARG A 364 2.57 -10.41 -13.69
C ARG A 364 1.74 -11.14 -12.63
N GLU A 365 0.53 -10.67 -12.40
CA GLU A 365 -0.37 -11.26 -11.41
C GLU A 365 -1.02 -12.56 -11.90
N LEU A 366 -1.46 -12.61 -13.17
CA LEU A 366 -2.13 -13.78 -13.75
C LEU A 366 -1.17 -14.91 -14.12
N PHE A 367 0.06 -14.57 -14.54
CA PHE A 367 1.09 -15.52 -14.94
C PHE A 367 2.31 -15.37 -14.03
N ALA A 368 2.27 -15.99 -12.85
CA ALA A 368 3.34 -15.86 -11.85
C ALA A 368 4.74 -16.21 -12.40
N VAL A 369 4.82 -17.15 -13.34
CA VAL A 369 6.06 -17.49 -14.06
C VAL A 369 5.79 -17.38 -15.56
N HIS A 370 6.47 -16.46 -16.24
CA HIS A 370 6.37 -16.30 -17.69
C HIS A 370 7.63 -15.67 -18.28
N GLU A 371 7.85 -15.89 -19.56
CA GLU A 371 8.92 -15.27 -20.35
C GLU A 371 8.30 -14.58 -21.58
N LEU A 372 8.79 -13.40 -21.92
CA LEU A 372 8.35 -12.66 -23.12
C LEU A 372 9.30 -12.99 -24.27
N SER A 373 8.73 -13.40 -25.40
CA SER A 373 9.50 -13.74 -26.61
C SER A 373 9.97 -12.51 -27.41
N GLY A 374 9.42 -11.33 -27.12
CA GLY A 374 9.62 -10.10 -27.89
C GLY A 374 8.81 -10.03 -29.20
N ALA A 375 8.20 -11.14 -29.65
CA ALA A 375 7.33 -11.15 -30.81
C ALA A 375 5.99 -10.44 -30.52
N VAL A 376 5.53 -9.63 -31.47
CA VAL A 376 4.21 -8.97 -31.41
C VAL A 376 3.20 -9.82 -32.16
N GLU A 377 2.19 -10.31 -31.46
CA GLU A 377 1.12 -11.16 -31.96
C GLU A 377 -0.25 -10.55 -31.64
N PRO A 378 -1.32 -10.91 -32.36
CA PRO A 378 -2.66 -10.45 -32.03
C PRO A 378 -3.14 -11.05 -30.70
N CYS A 379 -3.70 -10.20 -29.83
CA CYS A 379 -4.30 -10.59 -28.56
C CYS A 379 -5.38 -11.62 -28.81
N ARG A 380 -5.28 -12.78 -28.15
CA ARG A 380 -6.22 -13.90 -28.33
C ARG A 380 -7.65 -13.58 -27.85
N LEU A 381 -7.85 -12.49 -27.10
CA LEU A 381 -9.16 -12.07 -26.62
C LEU A 381 -9.83 -11.01 -27.49
N CYS A 382 -9.09 -10.00 -27.94
CA CYS A 382 -9.63 -8.82 -28.64
C CYS A 382 -8.98 -8.51 -29.99
N GLY A 383 -7.90 -9.20 -30.37
CA GLY A 383 -7.16 -9.00 -31.62
C GLY A 383 -6.16 -7.83 -31.62
N ALA A 384 -6.13 -6.98 -30.59
CA ALA A 384 -5.16 -5.89 -30.46
C ALA A 384 -3.72 -6.42 -30.34
N ALA A 385 -2.71 -5.67 -30.76
CA ALA A 385 -1.32 -6.08 -30.64
C ALA A 385 -0.95 -6.40 -29.16
N ALA A 386 -0.20 -7.48 -28.97
CA ALA A 386 0.30 -7.92 -27.67
C ALA A 386 1.67 -8.59 -27.81
N LEU A 387 2.50 -8.53 -26.75
CA LEU A 387 3.72 -9.33 -26.70
C LEU A 387 3.37 -10.80 -26.44
N ALA A 388 3.94 -11.68 -27.24
CA ALA A 388 3.84 -13.11 -27.05
C ALA A 388 4.68 -13.57 -25.87
N LEU A 389 4.10 -14.45 -25.06
CA LEU A 389 4.69 -15.01 -23.85
C LEU A 389 4.63 -16.54 -23.87
N THR A 390 5.59 -17.16 -23.19
CA THR A 390 5.57 -18.56 -22.80
C THR A 390 5.42 -18.64 -21.28
N THR A 391 4.79 -19.69 -20.79
CA THR A 391 4.60 -19.92 -19.35
C THR A 391 4.55 -21.43 -19.09
N PRO A 392 5.08 -21.94 -17.96
CA PRO A 392 5.06 -23.37 -17.66
C PRO A 392 3.66 -23.98 -17.58
N ILE A 393 2.63 -23.16 -17.41
CA ILE A 393 1.24 -23.63 -17.30
C ILE A 393 0.52 -23.77 -18.63
N CYS A 394 1.11 -23.34 -19.75
CA CYS A 394 0.48 -23.39 -21.07
C CYS A 394 1.40 -24.01 -22.11
N VAL A 395 0.87 -24.96 -22.90
CA VAL A 395 1.63 -25.60 -23.99
C VAL A 395 1.83 -24.70 -25.20
N ASP A 396 0.96 -23.71 -25.38
CA ASP A 396 1.00 -22.79 -26.51
C ASP A 396 1.80 -21.53 -26.16
N GLN A 397 2.45 -20.95 -27.17
CA GLN A 397 2.82 -19.54 -27.10
C GLN A 397 1.56 -18.67 -27.20
N ILE A 398 1.34 -17.78 -26.23
CA ILE A 398 0.10 -17.00 -26.11
C ILE A 398 0.38 -15.50 -26.07
N ALA A 399 -0.56 -14.68 -26.50
CA ALA A 399 -0.43 -13.23 -26.51
C ALA A 399 -1.72 -12.55 -26.02
N TYR A 400 -1.59 -11.66 -25.03
CA TYR A 400 -2.70 -10.91 -24.46
C TYR A 400 -2.29 -9.46 -24.22
N CYS A 401 -3.12 -8.52 -24.68
CA CYS A 401 -2.82 -7.10 -24.50
C CYS A 401 -3.02 -6.68 -23.04
N ALA A 402 -2.30 -5.65 -22.61
CA ALA A 402 -2.38 -5.12 -21.24
C ALA A 402 -3.82 -4.83 -20.81
N ALA A 403 -4.63 -4.18 -21.65
CA ALA A 403 -6.02 -3.87 -21.32
C ALA A 403 -6.89 -5.11 -21.02
N CYS A 404 -6.75 -6.20 -21.78
CA CYS A 404 -7.49 -7.43 -21.51
C CYS A 404 -7.00 -8.13 -20.24
N LEU A 405 -5.69 -8.07 -19.96
CA LEU A 405 -5.12 -8.62 -18.74
C LEU A 405 -5.56 -7.83 -17.51
N GLU A 406 -5.57 -6.50 -17.57
CA GLU A 406 -6.12 -5.64 -16.50
C GLU A 406 -7.61 -5.92 -16.29
N GLN A 407 -8.40 -6.06 -17.37
CA GLN A 407 -9.81 -6.42 -17.24
C GLN A 407 -10.01 -7.77 -16.58
N ALA A 408 -9.19 -8.77 -16.89
CA ALA A 408 -9.23 -10.07 -16.22
C ALA A 408 -8.79 -9.98 -14.75
N TYR A 409 -7.77 -9.18 -14.46
CA TYR A 409 -7.27 -8.98 -13.11
C TYR A 409 -8.29 -8.24 -12.23
N ASP A 410 -8.74 -7.06 -12.67
CA ASP A 410 -9.66 -6.20 -11.92
C ASP A 410 -11.09 -6.74 -11.89
N GLY A 411 -11.51 -7.45 -12.95
CA GLY A 411 -12.87 -7.92 -13.11
C GLY A 411 -13.88 -6.78 -13.39
N ARG A 412 -14.62 -6.86 -14.49
CA ARG A 412 -15.59 -5.85 -14.93
C ARG A 412 -17.00 -6.42 -15.12
N GLY A 413 -17.37 -7.38 -14.27
CA GLY A 413 -18.71 -7.97 -14.28
C GLY A 413 -19.80 -6.92 -14.07
N SER A 414 -21.00 -7.19 -14.61
CA SER A 414 -22.12 -6.25 -14.60
C SER A 414 -23.25 -6.60 -13.62
N SER A 415 -23.25 -7.82 -13.07
CA SER A 415 -24.28 -8.26 -12.12
C SER A 415 -23.84 -9.47 -11.28
N LEU A 416 -24.40 -9.59 -10.07
CA LEU A 416 -24.16 -10.73 -9.17
C LEU A 416 -24.44 -12.08 -9.83
N GLY A 417 -25.49 -12.18 -10.65
CA GLY A 417 -25.83 -13.41 -11.36
C GLY A 417 -24.81 -13.80 -12.45
N ALA A 418 -24.27 -12.82 -13.18
CA ALA A 418 -23.20 -13.07 -14.15
C ALA A 418 -21.89 -13.47 -13.45
N THR A 419 -21.53 -12.74 -12.39
CA THR A 419 -20.40 -13.04 -11.51
C THR A 419 -20.51 -14.47 -10.95
N ALA A 420 -21.67 -14.87 -10.42
CA ALA A 420 -21.89 -16.21 -9.88
C ALA A 420 -21.77 -17.32 -10.94
N ARG A 421 -22.21 -17.09 -12.18
CA ARG A 421 -22.03 -18.04 -13.29
C ARG A 421 -20.57 -18.18 -13.69
N ALA A 422 -19.84 -17.06 -13.75
CA ALA A 422 -18.42 -17.07 -14.04
C ALA A 422 -17.63 -17.82 -12.95
N VAL A 423 -17.90 -17.51 -11.68
CA VAL A 423 -17.30 -18.23 -10.53
C VAL A 423 -17.64 -19.72 -10.58
N ARG A 424 -18.91 -20.09 -10.79
CA ARG A 424 -19.30 -21.52 -10.92
C ARG A 424 -18.54 -22.24 -12.03
N SER A 425 -18.27 -21.54 -13.14
CA SER A 425 -17.51 -22.09 -14.27
C SER A 425 -16.05 -22.29 -13.90
N LEU A 426 -15.42 -21.28 -13.28
CA LEU A 426 -14.04 -21.39 -12.77
C LEU A 426 -13.90 -22.49 -11.72
N VAL A 427 -14.88 -22.61 -10.80
CA VAL A 427 -14.89 -23.70 -9.82
C VAL A 427 -14.74 -25.05 -10.52
N ARG A 428 -15.48 -25.29 -11.61
CA ARG A 428 -15.44 -26.56 -12.33
C ARG A 428 -14.20 -26.75 -13.20
N SER A 429 -13.71 -25.69 -13.83
CA SER A 429 -12.64 -25.80 -14.83
C SER A 429 -11.25 -25.63 -14.26
N GLU A 430 -11.08 -24.84 -13.20
CA GLU A 430 -9.78 -24.44 -12.65
C GLU A 430 -9.59 -24.89 -11.19
N PHE A 431 -10.68 -25.01 -10.43
CA PHE A 431 -10.62 -25.36 -9.00
C PHE A 431 -11.28 -26.72 -8.67
N ASP A 432 -11.44 -27.62 -9.64
CA ASP A 432 -11.91 -29.01 -9.47
C ASP A 432 -13.23 -29.21 -8.70
N GLY A 433 -14.14 -28.26 -8.80
CA GLY A 433 -15.40 -28.29 -8.06
C GLY A 433 -15.32 -27.70 -6.65
N GLU A 434 -14.14 -27.27 -6.19
CA GLU A 434 -13.92 -26.72 -4.86
C GLU A 434 -14.10 -25.19 -4.81
N LEU A 435 -14.57 -24.68 -3.67
CA LEU A 435 -14.71 -23.25 -3.44
C LEU A 435 -13.35 -22.60 -3.15
N PHE A 436 -13.19 -21.36 -3.60
CA PHE A 436 -11.97 -20.58 -3.44
C PHE A 436 -12.26 -19.16 -2.89
N LEU A 437 -11.21 -18.51 -2.38
CA LEU A 437 -11.22 -17.12 -1.95
C LEU A 437 -11.09 -16.18 -3.14
N SER A 438 -11.70 -14.98 -3.08
CA SER A 438 -11.56 -13.95 -4.13
C SER A 438 -10.08 -13.66 -4.47
N GLY A 439 -9.20 -13.68 -3.46
CA GLY A 439 -7.76 -13.47 -3.62
C GLY A 439 -7.06 -14.51 -4.51
N GLN A 440 -7.64 -15.70 -4.67
CA GLN A 440 -7.13 -16.78 -5.53
C GLN A 440 -7.50 -16.58 -7.01
N LEU A 441 -8.22 -15.51 -7.38
CA LEU A 441 -8.45 -15.19 -8.79
C LEU A 441 -7.27 -14.46 -9.45
N HIS A 442 -6.28 -14.00 -8.67
CA HIS A 442 -5.19 -13.19 -9.21
C HIS A 442 -4.24 -14.00 -10.08
N PRO A 443 -3.70 -15.16 -9.64
CA PRO A 443 -2.99 -16.07 -10.55
C PRO A 443 -3.96 -17.02 -11.27
N LEU A 444 -3.49 -17.57 -12.39
CA LEU A 444 -4.07 -18.78 -12.99
C LEU A 444 -3.58 -20.01 -12.23
N HIS A 445 -4.52 -20.79 -11.71
CA HIS A 445 -4.25 -22.01 -10.97
C HIS A 445 -4.23 -23.21 -11.92
N VAL A 446 -3.08 -23.43 -12.56
CA VAL A 446 -2.84 -24.56 -13.47
C VAL A 446 -1.52 -25.23 -13.07
N ASN A 447 -1.47 -26.56 -13.17
CA ASN A 447 -0.28 -27.34 -12.82
C ASN A 447 0.78 -27.27 -13.92
N PRO A 448 2.01 -26.82 -13.64
CA PRO A 448 3.09 -26.86 -14.63
C PRO A 448 3.46 -28.28 -15.12
N ALA A 449 3.15 -29.31 -14.33
CA ALA A 449 3.36 -30.71 -14.72
C ALA A 449 2.25 -31.24 -15.65
N ASP A 450 1.12 -30.53 -15.75
CA ASP A 450 -0.01 -30.83 -16.64
C ASP A 450 -0.51 -29.53 -17.31
N PRO A 451 0.30 -28.95 -18.21
CA PRO A 451 0.01 -27.65 -18.82
C PRO A 451 -1.21 -27.72 -19.75
N VAL A 452 -1.96 -26.61 -19.79
CA VAL A 452 -3.20 -26.51 -20.58
C VAL A 452 -2.98 -25.84 -21.93
N ASP A 453 -3.93 -25.97 -22.85
CA ASP A 453 -3.91 -25.23 -24.12
C ASP A 453 -4.27 -23.74 -23.95
N GLY A 454 -3.95 -22.93 -24.95
CA GLY A 454 -4.27 -21.51 -24.96
C GLY A 454 -5.78 -21.25 -24.95
N ALA A 455 -6.60 -22.18 -25.44
CA ALA A 455 -8.06 -22.05 -25.41
C ALA A 455 -8.62 -22.12 -23.98
N PHE A 456 -8.00 -22.92 -23.10
CA PHE A 456 -8.31 -22.92 -21.67
C PHE A 456 -7.98 -21.57 -21.06
N VAL A 457 -6.78 -21.04 -21.32
CA VAL A 457 -6.36 -19.73 -20.81
C VAL A 457 -7.32 -18.63 -21.28
N ASP A 458 -7.69 -18.64 -22.56
CA ASP A 458 -8.65 -17.71 -23.15
C ASP A 458 -9.99 -17.71 -22.39
N ARG A 459 -10.49 -18.90 -22.03
CA ARG A 459 -11.72 -19.05 -21.22
C ARG A 459 -11.54 -18.55 -19.80
N ALA A 460 -10.45 -18.93 -19.13
CA ALA A 460 -10.17 -18.55 -17.75
C ALA A 460 -10.08 -17.03 -17.57
N LEU A 461 -9.43 -16.34 -18.52
CA LEU A 461 -9.33 -14.87 -18.54
C LEU A 461 -10.70 -14.20 -18.78
N ARG A 462 -11.48 -14.67 -19.77
CA ARG A 462 -12.82 -14.12 -20.03
C ARG A 462 -13.77 -14.30 -18.84
N LEU A 463 -13.69 -15.44 -18.17
CA LEU A 463 -14.48 -15.70 -16.96
C LEU A 463 -14.09 -14.72 -15.85
N ARG A 464 -12.80 -14.50 -15.60
CA ARG A 464 -12.33 -13.51 -14.63
C ARG A 464 -12.76 -12.09 -14.97
N SER A 465 -12.69 -11.68 -16.24
CA SER A 465 -13.18 -10.37 -16.67
C SER A 465 -14.67 -10.17 -16.39
N SER A 466 -15.43 -11.26 -16.28
CA SER A 466 -16.87 -11.23 -16.01
C SER A 466 -17.22 -11.21 -14.52
N ILE A 467 -16.23 -11.27 -13.61
CA ILE A 467 -16.43 -11.26 -12.16
C ILE A 467 -16.35 -9.82 -11.66
N ASP A 468 -17.45 -9.27 -11.18
CA ASP A 468 -17.45 -7.98 -10.47
C ASP A 468 -16.85 -8.17 -9.07
N ARG A 469 -15.69 -7.55 -8.83
CA ARG A 469 -14.97 -7.63 -7.54
C ARG A 469 -15.56 -6.74 -6.44
N SER A 470 -16.50 -5.87 -6.76
CA SER A 470 -17.18 -5.01 -5.77
C SER A 470 -18.20 -5.77 -4.91
N HIS A 471 -18.66 -6.94 -5.38
CA HIS A 471 -19.62 -7.75 -4.63
C HIS A 471 -18.95 -8.43 -3.42
N PRO A 472 -19.60 -8.42 -2.24
CA PRO A 472 -19.14 -9.23 -1.11
C PRO A 472 -19.00 -10.69 -1.54
N TRP A 473 -17.81 -11.25 -1.38
CA TRP A 473 -17.48 -12.59 -1.89
C TRP A 473 -18.43 -13.67 -1.36
N THR A 474 -18.90 -13.52 -0.12
CA THR A 474 -19.91 -14.41 0.47
C THR A 474 -21.21 -14.46 -0.32
N HIS A 475 -21.70 -13.32 -0.82
CA HIS A 475 -22.91 -13.26 -1.63
C HIS A 475 -22.69 -13.89 -3.01
N VAL A 476 -21.48 -13.75 -3.57
CA VAL A 476 -21.09 -14.41 -4.83
C VAL A 476 -21.11 -15.92 -4.66
N LEU A 477 -20.50 -16.44 -3.59
CA LEU A 477 -20.49 -17.88 -3.28
C LEU A 477 -21.90 -18.43 -3.02
N GLU A 478 -22.74 -17.72 -2.26
CA GLU A 478 -24.15 -18.09 -2.07
C GLU A 478 -24.91 -18.14 -3.39
N ALA A 479 -24.75 -17.12 -4.25
CA ALA A 479 -25.38 -17.06 -5.56
C ALA A 479 -24.89 -18.16 -6.53
N THR A 480 -23.72 -18.75 -6.31
CA THR A 480 -23.27 -19.92 -7.07
C THR A 480 -24.04 -21.19 -6.72
N GLY A 481 -24.76 -21.23 -5.60
CA GLY A 481 -25.44 -22.43 -5.11
C GLY A 481 -24.52 -23.59 -4.71
N LEU A 482 -23.19 -23.41 -4.81
CA LEU A 482 -22.18 -24.39 -4.41
C LEU A 482 -21.83 -24.29 -2.90
N ALA A 483 -22.19 -23.18 -2.26
CA ALA A 483 -21.99 -22.97 -0.82
C ALA A 483 -22.85 -23.87 0.08
N ASN A 484 -23.77 -24.67 -0.48
CA ASN A 484 -24.62 -25.58 0.29
C ASN A 484 -23.86 -26.82 0.82
N GLU A 485 -22.69 -27.14 0.25
CA GLU A 485 -21.84 -28.26 0.71
C GLU A 485 -20.75 -27.83 1.73
N GLY A 486 -20.62 -26.52 1.97
CA GLY A 486 -19.75 -25.96 3.02
C GLY A 486 -20.58 -25.51 4.21
N LEU A 487 -20.67 -26.36 5.24
CA LEU A 487 -21.41 -26.16 6.49
C LEU A 487 -21.17 -24.76 7.11
N ARG A 488 -22.09 -23.82 6.83
CA ARG A 488 -22.40 -22.73 7.76
C ARG A 488 -23.26 -23.29 8.88
N THR A 489 -22.62 -23.85 9.89
CA THR A 489 -23.28 -23.96 11.20
C THR A 489 -23.20 -22.60 11.88
N GLY A 490 -24.08 -22.29 12.83
CA GLY A 490 -24.14 -20.99 13.52
C GLY A 490 -22.88 -20.56 14.30
N ARG A 491 -21.73 -21.21 14.07
CA ARG A 491 -20.43 -21.01 14.73
C ARG A 491 -19.24 -20.91 13.76
N GLY A 492 -19.45 -20.81 12.45
CA GLY A 492 -18.37 -20.64 11.46
C GLY A 492 -18.39 -21.70 10.37
N THR A 493 -17.54 -21.49 9.35
CA THR A 493 -17.45 -22.36 8.17
C THR A 493 -16.51 -23.53 8.45
N LEU A 494 -17.02 -24.74 8.63
CA LEU A 494 -16.19 -25.93 8.79
C LEU A 494 -15.88 -26.53 7.41
N ILE A 495 -14.61 -26.53 7.02
CA ILE A 495 -14.15 -27.03 5.71
C ILE A 495 -12.94 -27.93 5.92
N ARG A 496 -12.87 -29.08 5.23
CA ARG A 496 -11.69 -29.94 5.26
C ARG A 496 -10.63 -29.48 4.26
N ALA A 497 -9.38 -29.42 4.69
CA ALA A 497 -8.20 -29.28 3.85
C ALA A 497 -7.83 -30.61 3.18
N ARG A 498 -6.86 -30.57 2.25
CA ARG A 498 -6.44 -31.69 1.40
C ARG A 498 -5.75 -32.82 2.16
N ASP A 499 -5.02 -32.48 3.21
CA ASP A 499 -4.44 -33.41 4.18
C ASP A 499 -5.48 -34.06 5.13
N GLY A 500 -6.74 -33.63 5.05
CA GLY A 500 -7.83 -34.10 5.90
C GLY A 500 -8.09 -33.25 7.15
N HIS A 501 -7.26 -32.25 7.42
CA HIS A 501 -7.41 -31.34 8.55
C HIS A 501 -8.73 -30.54 8.49
N LEU A 502 -9.36 -30.34 9.64
CA LEU A 502 -10.55 -29.49 9.76
C LEU A 502 -10.12 -28.02 9.91
N CYS A 503 -10.66 -27.16 9.05
CA CYS A 503 -10.42 -25.72 9.04
C CYS A 503 -11.70 -24.96 9.41
N HIS A 504 -11.56 -23.86 10.15
CA HIS A 504 -12.66 -23.00 10.58
C HIS A 504 -12.89 -21.81 9.65
N SER A 505 -12.01 -21.65 8.66
CA SER A 505 -12.13 -20.64 7.61
C SER A 505 -11.53 -21.13 6.29
N LEU A 506 -11.96 -20.49 5.18
CA LEU A 506 -11.34 -20.69 3.86
C LEU A 506 -9.86 -20.24 3.85
N ARG A 507 -9.50 -19.25 4.67
CA ARG A 507 -8.11 -18.77 4.78
C ARG A 507 -7.21 -19.81 5.43
N GLU A 508 -7.67 -20.42 6.53
CA GLU A 508 -6.96 -21.55 7.14
C GLU A 508 -6.83 -22.73 6.18
N ARG A 509 -7.90 -23.05 5.44
CA ARG A 509 -7.83 -24.10 4.42
C ARG A 509 -6.76 -23.79 3.37
N ALA A 510 -6.68 -22.56 2.87
CA ALA A 510 -5.70 -22.18 1.87
C ALA A 510 -4.24 -22.38 2.36
N VAL A 511 -3.95 -22.02 3.62
CA VAL A 511 -2.62 -22.25 4.22
C VAL A 511 -2.35 -23.74 4.41
N CYS A 512 -3.31 -24.50 4.95
CA CYS A 512 -3.19 -25.94 5.17
C CYS A 512 -2.95 -26.70 3.86
N ASP A 513 -3.75 -26.38 2.83
CA ASP A 513 -3.60 -26.95 1.49
C ASP A 513 -2.22 -26.63 0.91
N PHE A 514 -1.73 -25.39 1.08
CA PHE A 514 -0.39 -25.02 0.63
C PHE A 514 0.71 -25.83 1.31
N LEU A 515 0.68 -25.94 2.65
CA LEU A 515 1.69 -26.68 3.41
C LEU A 515 1.71 -28.16 2.99
N HIS A 516 0.53 -28.77 2.84
CA HIS A 516 0.40 -30.15 2.38
C HIS A 516 0.98 -30.36 0.97
N LEU A 517 0.59 -29.49 0.02
CA LEU A 517 0.98 -29.61 -1.39
C LEU A 517 2.49 -29.45 -1.60
N HIS A 518 3.18 -28.68 -0.75
CA HIS A 518 4.64 -28.48 -0.83
C HIS A 518 5.41 -29.47 0.05
N GLY A 519 4.77 -30.52 0.58
CA GLY A 519 5.42 -31.53 1.41
C GLY A 519 5.97 -30.98 2.73
N ILE A 520 5.44 -29.85 3.19
CA ILE A 520 5.84 -29.24 4.46
C ILE A 520 5.10 -29.99 5.56
N ALA A 521 5.85 -30.73 6.39
CA ALA A 521 5.28 -31.42 7.55
C ALA A 521 4.67 -30.40 8.51
N HIS A 522 3.38 -30.55 8.82
CA HIS A 522 2.66 -29.65 9.71
C HIS A 522 1.51 -30.36 10.42
N ASP A 523 1.13 -29.84 11.59
CA ASP A 523 -0.03 -30.27 12.37
C ASP A 523 -0.78 -29.03 12.88
N ARG A 524 -2.05 -29.19 13.25
CA ARG A 524 -2.95 -28.09 13.61
C ARG A 524 -3.16 -27.94 15.10
N GLU A 525 -3.44 -26.70 15.47
CA GLU A 525 -3.80 -26.31 16.83
C GLU A 525 -2.82 -26.78 17.93
N PRO A 526 -1.49 -26.69 17.72
CA PRO A 526 -0.51 -27.04 18.74
C PRO A 526 -0.66 -26.12 19.96
N VAL A 527 -0.43 -26.66 21.15
CA VAL A 527 -0.44 -25.88 22.38
C VAL A 527 0.86 -25.10 22.54
N TYR A 528 0.75 -23.84 22.97
CA TYR A 528 1.91 -23.09 23.46
C TYR A 528 2.37 -23.63 24.82
N PRO A 529 3.66 -23.47 25.18
CA PRO A 529 4.15 -23.76 26.51
C PRO A 529 3.36 -23.04 27.61
N VAL A 530 3.26 -23.68 28.77
CA VAL A 530 2.68 -23.07 29.97
C VAL A 530 3.58 -21.92 30.42
N ASP A 531 2.99 -20.76 30.67
CA ASP A 531 3.72 -19.57 31.12
C ASP A 531 2.91 -18.80 32.16
N PRO A 532 3.48 -18.44 33.32
CA PRO A 532 2.73 -17.78 34.39
C PRO A 532 2.09 -16.45 33.99
N ASP A 533 2.72 -15.71 33.08
CA ASP A 533 2.32 -14.34 32.74
C ASP A 533 1.50 -14.30 31.45
N TYR A 534 1.84 -15.14 30.47
CA TYR A 534 1.26 -15.07 29.13
C TYR A 534 0.37 -16.28 28.75
N ASN A 535 0.53 -17.44 29.40
CA ASN A 535 -0.29 -18.64 29.16
C ASN A 535 -0.49 -19.49 30.45
N PRO A 536 -1.09 -18.92 31.51
CA PRO A 536 -1.15 -19.58 32.81
C PRO A 536 -2.03 -20.83 32.81
N SER A 537 -2.99 -20.92 31.88
CA SER A 537 -3.87 -22.08 31.73
C SER A 537 -3.27 -23.20 30.87
N GLY A 538 -2.20 -22.93 30.11
CA GLY A 538 -1.65 -23.88 29.14
C GLY A 538 -2.57 -24.16 27.95
N LEU A 539 -3.67 -23.42 27.77
CA LEU A 539 -4.69 -23.70 26.76
C LEU A 539 -4.51 -22.91 25.46
N ARG A 540 -3.58 -21.94 25.42
CA ARG A 540 -3.32 -21.19 24.19
C ARG A 540 -2.80 -22.11 23.09
N ARG A 541 -3.36 -21.95 21.90
CA ARG A 541 -2.98 -22.71 20.70
C ARG A 541 -2.52 -21.76 19.60
N ALA A 542 -1.52 -22.21 18.83
CA ALA A 542 -1.20 -21.65 17.52
C ALA A 542 -2.07 -22.31 16.46
N ASP A 543 -2.09 -21.77 15.24
CA ASP A 543 -2.89 -22.36 14.17
C ASP A 543 -2.22 -23.60 13.59
N TRP A 544 -0.89 -23.56 13.41
CA TRP A 544 -0.08 -24.72 13.01
C TRP A 544 1.25 -24.82 13.75
N VAL A 545 1.82 -26.02 13.76
CA VAL A 545 3.23 -26.31 14.05
C VAL A 545 3.85 -26.99 12.84
N LEU A 546 5.05 -26.57 12.44
CA LEU A 546 5.84 -27.20 11.38
C LEU A 546 6.71 -28.33 11.96
N GLY A 547 7.22 -29.21 11.10
CA GLY A 547 8.00 -30.38 11.51
C GLY A 547 9.26 -30.08 12.34
N ASP A 548 9.79 -28.85 12.29
CA ASP A 548 10.93 -28.41 13.12
C ASP A 548 10.52 -27.75 14.45
N GLY A 549 9.23 -27.73 14.78
CA GLY A 549 8.66 -27.11 15.97
C GLY A 549 8.35 -25.61 15.81
N THR A 550 8.54 -25.02 14.62
CA THR A 550 8.14 -23.64 14.34
C THR A 550 6.62 -23.49 14.42
N LEU A 551 6.12 -22.50 15.15
CA LEU A 551 4.69 -22.19 15.22
C LEU A 551 4.28 -21.23 14.10
N VAL A 552 3.05 -21.37 13.61
CA VAL A 552 2.46 -20.49 12.60
C VAL A 552 1.13 -19.95 13.10
N GLU A 553 0.93 -18.64 12.97
CA GLU A 553 -0.33 -17.96 13.29
C GLU A 553 -0.85 -17.23 12.07
N LEU A 554 -2.14 -17.38 11.79
CA LEU A 554 -2.88 -16.63 10.78
C LEU A 554 -3.79 -15.62 11.48
N TRP A 555 -3.29 -14.40 11.59
CA TRP A 555 -3.99 -13.33 12.27
C TRP A 555 -5.15 -12.78 11.44
N GLY A 556 -6.35 -12.68 12.03
CA GLY A 556 -7.49 -11.97 11.45
C GLY A 556 -7.66 -10.56 12.00
N LEU A 557 -8.11 -9.60 11.17
CA LEU A 557 -8.63 -8.27 11.55
C LEU A 557 -7.85 -7.54 12.69
N PRO A 558 -6.74 -6.84 12.36
CA PRO A 558 -5.84 -6.22 13.34
C PRO A 558 -6.39 -4.95 14.04
N ASP A 559 -7.53 -4.40 13.62
CA ASP A 559 -8.04 -3.11 14.10
C ASP A 559 -8.83 -3.18 15.43
N ASP A 560 -8.97 -4.37 16.05
CA ASP A 560 -9.57 -4.53 17.38
C ASP A 560 -8.48 -4.49 18.48
N PRO A 561 -8.49 -3.50 19.39
CA PRO A 561 -7.53 -3.41 20.49
C PRO A 561 -7.45 -4.66 21.39
N ALA A 562 -8.56 -5.38 21.57
CA ALA A 562 -8.60 -6.61 22.34
C ALA A 562 -7.92 -7.77 21.59
N TYR A 563 -7.97 -7.75 20.26
CA TYR A 563 -7.30 -8.71 19.40
C TYR A 563 -5.79 -8.43 19.35
N ALA A 564 -5.38 -7.16 19.18
CA ALA A 564 -3.99 -6.73 19.23
C ALA A 564 -3.30 -7.12 20.55
N ALA A 565 -4.01 -7.01 21.69
CA ALA A 565 -3.50 -7.46 22.97
C ALA A 565 -3.25 -8.99 23.02
N LYS A 566 -4.10 -9.81 22.39
CA LYS A 566 -3.92 -11.27 22.32
C LYS A 566 -2.75 -11.66 21.42
N MET A 567 -2.59 -10.96 20.29
CA MET A 567 -1.43 -11.11 19.41
C MET A 567 -0.13 -10.80 20.16
N ALA A 568 -0.06 -9.63 20.80
CA ALA A 568 1.11 -9.21 21.58
C ALA A 568 1.47 -10.20 22.69
N GLN A 569 0.47 -10.78 23.36
CA GLN A 569 0.70 -11.82 24.37
C GLN A 569 1.27 -13.11 23.77
N LYS A 570 0.81 -13.55 22.59
CA LYS A 570 1.35 -14.74 21.91
C LYS A 570 2.77 -14.49 21.38
N GLN A 571 3.03 -13.29 20.85
CA GLN A 571 4.37 -12.87 20.44
C GLN A 571 5.34 -12.83 21.63
N ALA A 572 4.93 -12.25 22.76
CA ALA A 572 5.73 -12.19 23.99
C ALA A 572 6.01 -13.61 24.53
N LEU A 573 5.00 -14.49 24.49
CA LEU A 573 5.13 -15.89 24.87
C LEU A 573 6.13 -16.63 23.97
N ALA A 574 6.03 -16.48 22.65
CA ALA A 574 6.97 -17.10 21.71
C ALA A 574 8.41 -16.62 21.95
N ARG A 575 8.61 -15.30 22.09
CA ARG A 575 9.93 -14.70 22.38
C ARG A 575 10.52 -15.22 23.69
N ARG A 576 9.72 -15.26 24.76
CA ARG A 576 10.19 -15.71 26.09
C ARG A 576 10.65 -17.15 26.10
N HIS A 577 9.97 -18.02 25.35
CA HIS A 577 10.29 -19.45 25.28
C HIS A 577 11.22 -19.81 24.11
N GLY A 578 11.76 -18.81 23.39
CA GLY A 578 12.67 -19.04 22.26
C GLY A 578 12.01 -19.78 21.09
N LEU A 579 10.69 -19.70 20.95
CA LEU A 579 9.94 -20.34 19.89
C LEU A 579 10.05 -19.51 18.61
N ARG A 580 10.27 -20.18 17.48
CA ARG A 580 10.11 -19.54 16.17
C ARG A 580 8.63 -19.39 15.86
N LEU A 581 8.24 -18.19 15.47
CA LEU A 581 6.87 -17.85 15.12
C LEU A 581 6.84 -17.27 13.70
N VAL A 582 6.06 -17.88 12.82
CA VAL A 582 5.68 -17.34 11.51
C VAL A 582 4.32 -16.68 11.65
N GLU A 583 4.26 -15.40 11.34
CA GLU A 583 3.05 -14.60 11.46
C GLU A 583 2.51 -14.30 10.08
N LEU A 584 1.27 -14.70 9.82
CA LEU A 584 0.58 -14.50 8.55
C LEU A 584 -0.60 -13.56 8.74
N VAL A 585 -0.79 -12.64 7.80
CA VAL A 585 -2.03 -11.88 7.62
C VAL A 585 -2.65 -12.19 6.26
N GLU A 586 -3.84 -11.64 5.98
CA GLU A 586 -4.56 -11.92 4.73
C GLU A 586 -3.75 -11.56 3.47
N GLY A 587 -2.95 -10.50 3.52
CA GLY A 587 -2.07 -10.10 2.41
C GLY A 587 -0.97 -11.13 2.10
N ASP A 588 -0.55 -11.91 3.10
CA ASP A 588 0.56 -12.86 2.99
C ASP A 588 0.17 -14.15 2.27
N LEU A 589 -1.12 -14.41 2.09
CA LEU A 589 -1.61 -15.60 1.37
C LEU A 589 -1.08 -15.69 -0.08
N ARG A 590 -0.65 -14.56 -0.66
CA ARG A 590 -0.02 -14.53 -1.99
C ARG A 590 1.47 -14.88 -1.97
N GLN A 591 2.11 -14.77 -0.80
CA GLN A 591 3.56 -14.90 -0.62
C GLN A 591 3.93 -16.21 0.10
N LEU A 592 2.99 -17.13 0.31
CA LEU A 592 3.25 -18.41 0.98
C LEU A 592 4.47 -19.16 0.43
N PRO A 593 4.71 -19.24 -0.91
CA PRO A 593 5.94 -19.85 -1.44
C PRO A 593 7.22 -19.22 -0.89
N SER A 594 7.30 -17.90 -0.87
CA SER A 594 8.46 -17.15 -0.39
C SER A 594 8.61 -17.26 1.13
N ILE A 595 7.51 -17.17 1.88
CA ILE A 595 7.50 -17.23 3.34
C ILE A 595 7.96 -18.62 3.82
N PHE A 596 7.46 -19.67 3.17
CA PHE A 596 7.76 -21.04 3.57
C PHE A 596 8.93 -21.69 2.83
N ALA A 597 9.62 -20.96 1.96
CA ALA A 597 10.71 -21.47 1.12
C ALA A 597 11.76 -22.29 1.90
N ARG A 598 12.02 -21.93 3.16
CA ARG A 598 12.95 -22.63 4.05
C ARG A 598 12.52 -24.05 4.40
N TRP A 599 11.22 -24.30 4.53
CA TRP A 599 10.66 -25.59 4.94
C TRP A 599 10.25 -26.46 3.75
N THR A 600 10.29 -25.91 2.54
CA THR A 600 10.05 -26.64 1.30
C THR A 600 11.22 -27.61 1.01
N PRO A 601 10.96 -28.92 0.81
CA PRO A 601 12.00 -29.89 0.52
C PRO A 601 12.83 -29.54 -0.74
N PRO A 602 14.14 -29.86 -0.79
CA PRO A 602 14.96 -29.63 -1.99
C PRO A 602 14.38 -30.36 -3.20
N GLY A 603 14.12 -29.62 -4.28
CA GLY A 603 13.52 -30.15 -5.51
C GLY A 603 11.98 -30.13 -5.54
N ALA A 604 11.32 -29.71 -4.45
CA ALA A 604 9.91 -29.35 -4.52
C ALA A 604 9.73 -28.07 -5.36
N PRO A 605 8.64 -27.93 -6.13
CA PRO A 605 8.52 -26.81 -7.05
C PRO A 605 8.48 -25.48 -6.29
N THR A 606 9.21 -24.49 -6.79
CA THR A 606 9.32 -23.15 -6.19
C THR A 606 8.14 -22.24 -6.55
N GLY A 607 7.31 -22.68 -7.50
CA GLY A 607 6.03 -22.09 -7.84
C GLY A 607 4.88 -22.79 -7.13
N TRP A 608 3.70 -22.16 -7.13
CA TRP A 608 2.50 -22.75 -6.57
C TRP A 608 2.17 -24.05 -7.33
N THR A 609 2.29 -25.20 -6.65
CA THR A 609 2.01 -26.50 -7.25
C THR A 609 0.60 -26.93 -6.90
N TRP A 610 -0.29 -26.93 -7.89
CA TRP A 610 -1.59 -27.59 -7.75
C TRP A 610 -1.38 -29.11 -7.83
N SER A 611 -2.09 -29.87 -6.98
CA SER A 611 -2.30 -31.31 -7.13
C SER A 611 -3.80 -31.58 -6.96
N PRO A 612 -4.42 -32.47 -7.74
CA PRO A 612 -5.82 -32.83 -7.55
C PRO A 612 -6.01 -33.59 -6.23
N ARG A 613 -7.25 -33.66 -5.72
CA ARG A 613 -7.60 -34.72 -4.77
C ARG A 613 -7.41 -36.05 -5.49
N LEU A 614 -6.31 -36.76 -5.21
CA LEU A 614 -6.32 -38.22 -5.33
C LEU A 614 -7.22 -38.77 -4.21
N LEU A 615 -8.53 -38.57 -4.34
CA LEU A 615 -9.45 -39.57 -3.81
C LEU A 615 -9.34 -40.75 -4.75
N THR A 616 -8.26 -41.52 -4.64
CA THR A 616 -8.26 -42.88 -5.17
C THR A 616 -9.29 -43.63 -4.36
N PRO A 617 -10.41 -44.11 -4.93
CA PRO A 617 -11.26 -45.05 -4.24
C PRO A 617 -10.46 -46.35 -4.14
N GLY A 618 -9.81 -46.56 -2.99
CA GLY A 618 -9.12 -47.80 -2.65
C GLY A 618 -7.66 -47.90 -3.12
N ALA A 619 -6.73 -47.30 -2.36
CA ALA A 619 -5.34 -47.74 -2.36
C ALA A 619 -4.74 -47.56 -0.95
N ASP A 620 -4.81 -48.65 -0.19
CA ASP A 620 -3.93 -49.10 0.89
C ASP A 620 -3.05 -48.05 1.62
N VAL A 621 -3.62 -47.44 2.67
CA VAL A 621 -2.83 -47.05 3.84
C VAL A 621 -2.78 -48.25 4.78
N ALA A 622 -1.58 -48.72 5.09
CA ALA A 622 -1.34 -49.83 6.00
C ALA A 622 -2.06 -49.62 7.35
N PRO A 623 -2.65 -50.66 7.95
CA PRO A 623 -3.43 -50.52 9.18
C PRO A 623 -2.53 -50.11 10.34
N GLU A 624 -2.87 -48.99 11.00
CA GLU A 624 -2.40 -48.70 12.36
C GLU A 624 -2.71 -49.88 13.30
N PRO A 625 -1.84 -50.18 14.28
CA PRO A 625 -2.08 -51.24 15.24
C PRO A 625 -3.39 -51.00 16.04
N PRO A 626 -4.14 -52.06 16.36
CA PRO A 626 -5.51 -51.96 16.83
C PRO A 626 -5.56 -51.28 18.21
N LYS A 627 -6.16 -50.08 18.26
CA LYS A 627 -6.66 -49.52 19.51
C LYS A 627 -7.90 -50.31 19.93
N VAL A 628 -7.80 -50.96 21.08
CA VAL A 628 -8.85 -51.81 21.69
C VAL A 628 -10.18 -51.06 21.72
N PRO A 629 -11.26 -51.60 21.11
CA PRO A 629 -12.54 -50.91 21.04
C PRO A 629 -13.32 -51.09 22.35
N ARG A 630 -13.66 -49.99 23.02
CA ARG A 630 -14.81 -49.98 23.93
C ARG A 630 -16.06 -49.68 23.12
N VAL A 631 -16.71 -50.77 22.69
CA VAL A 631 -18.02 -50.74 22.04
C VAL A 631 -19.08 -50.24 23.04
N ARG A 632 -19.86 -49.23 22.64
CA ARG A 632 -21.31 -49.26 22.84
C ARG A 632 -21.96 -49.07 21.47
N ALA A 633 -22.61 -50.12 21.02
CA ALA A 633 -23.32 -50.18 19.74
C ALA A 633 -24.60 -49.34 19.80
N THR A 634 -24.92 -48.67 18.69
CA THR A 634 -26.25 -48.18 18.38
C THR A 634 -26.63 -48.70 16.99
N PRO A 635 -27.87 -49.18 16.76
CA PRO A 635 -28.26 -49.89 15.54
C PRO A 635 -28.38 -48.93 14.34
N PRO A 636 -28.49 -49.44 13.10
CA PRO A 636 -28.63 -48.61 11.92
C PRO A 636 -29.99 -47.90 11.94
N ARG A 637 -29.98 -46.57 11.76
CA ARG A 637 -31.21 -45.78 11.59
C ARG A 637 -31.53 -45.64 10.11
N GLU A 638 -32.72 -46.09 9.75
CA GLU A 638 -33.45 -45.70 8.54
C GLU A 638 -33.63 -44.17 8.44
N PRO A 639 -33.90 -43.61 7.24
CA PRO A 639 -33.98 -42.17 7.04
C PRO A 639 -35.20 -41.59 7.77
N ILE A 640 -34.98 -40.60 8.63
CA ILE A 640 -36.06 -39.88 9.32
C ILE A 640 -36.44 -38.62 8.50
N PRO A 641 -37.73 -38.33 8.31
CA PRO A 641 -38.20 -37.12 7.62
C PRO A 641 -37.91 -35.84 8.43
N ASP A 642 -37.58 -34.76 7.73
CA ASP A 642 -37.38 -33.41 8.27
C ASP A 642 -38.66 -32.88 8.94
N ASP A 643 -38.62 -32.69 10.26
CA ASP A 643 -39.74 -32.24 11.08
C ASP A 643 -39.45 -30.92 11.83
N GLY A 644 -38.69 -29.99 11.25
CA GLY A 644 -38.84 -28.55 11.53
C GLY A 644 -38.76 -28.05 12.99
N ARG A 645 -38.29 -28.86 13.94
CA ARG A 645 -38.19 -28.51 15.37
C ARG A 645 -36.74 -28.38 15.78
N GLY A 646 -36.18 -27.19 15.58
CA GLY A 646 -34.86 -26.82 16.07
C GLY A 646 -34.80 -26.67 17.59
N SER A 647 -34.78 -27.78 18.32
CA SER A 647 -34.24 -27.88 19.68
C SER A 647 -33.29 -29.06 19.72
N ASN A 648 -31.99 -28.79 19.66
CA ASN A 648 -30.98 -29.79 20.00
C ASN A 648 -30.42 -29.45 21.39
N ALA A 649 -30.03 -30.47 22.16
CA ALA A 649 -29.51 -30.33 23.53
C ALA A 649 -28.35 -29.32 23.65
N PHE A 650 -27.67 -29.10 22.52
CA PHE A 650 -26.62 -28.11 22.35
C PHE A 650 -27.12 -26.64 22.47
N ASN A 651 -28.26 -26.31 21.83
CA ASN A 651 -28.88 -24.99 21.93
C ASN A 651 -29.46 -24.73 23.33
N ASP A 652 -29.97 -25.78 23.99
CA ASP A 652 -30.45 -25.69 25.36
C ASP A 652 -29.28 -25.47 26.35
N ALA A 653 -28.15 -26.16 26.17
CA ALA A 653 -26.94 -25.95 26.97
C ALA A 653 -26.36 -24.53 26.82
N GLN A 654 -26.30 -23.97 25.59
CA GLN A 654 -25.86 -22.59 25.36
C GLN A 654 -26.80 -21.54 25.99
N ARG A 655 -28.10 -21.84 25.99
CA ARG A 655 -29.11 -20.98 26.62
C ARG A 655 -28.93 -20.98 28.14
N ASP A 656 -28.79 -22.15 28.74
CA ASP A 656 -28.64 -22.29 30.18
C ASP A 656 -27.33 -21.62 30.66
N GLU A 657 -26.24 -21.76 29.89
CA GLU A 657 -24.97 -21.05 30.11
C GLU A 657 -25.13 -19.51 30.04
N ARG A 658 -26.03 -19.00 29.20
CA ARG A 658 -26.30 -17.56 29.10
C ARG A 658 -27.19 -17.07 30.25
N LEU A 659 -28.19 -17.85 30.68
CA LEU A 659 -29.02 -17.53 31.83
C LEU A 659 -28.18 -17.49 33.11
N GLU A 660 -27.25 -18.43 33.27
CA GLU A 660 -26.30 -18.46 34.38
C GLU A 660 -25.39 -17.22 34.37
N ARG A 661 -24.89 -16.81 33.20
CA ARG A 661 -24.11 -15.57 33.06
C ARG A 661 -24.92 -14.31 33.40
N CYS A 662 -26.20 -14.25 33.02
CA CYS A 662 -27.08 -13.16 33.41
C CYS A 662 -27.28 -13.11 34.93
N ARG A 663 -27.52 -14.26 35.56
CA ARG A 663 -27.67 -14.39 37.01
C ARG A 663 -26.39 -13.96 37.73
N ARG A 664 -25.24 -14.48 37.31
CA ARG A 664 -23.93 -14.17 37.89
C ARG A 664 -23.57 -12.69 37.76
N ALA A 665 -23.90 -12.05 36.64
CA ALA A 665 -23.70 -10.62 36.46
C ALA A 665 -24.50 -9.78 37.49
N VAL A 666 -25.75 -10.18 37.77
CA VAL A 666 -26.61 -9.51 38.76
C VAL A 666 -26.08 -9.73 40.19
N GLU A 667 -25.66 -10.95 40.52
CA GLU A 667 -25.03 -11.27 41.83
C GLU A 667 -23.77 -10.42 42.07
N LEU A 668 -22.88 -10.33 41.07
CA LEU A 668 -21.66 -9.52 41.17
C LEU A 668 -21.96 -8.02 41.32
N GLN A 669 -23.00 -7.52 40.64
CA GLN A 669 -23.45 -6.15 40.81
C GLN A 669 -24.02 -5.89 42.21
N GLN A 670 -24.80 -6.83 42.77
CA GLN A 670 -25.33 -6.75 44.13
C GLN A 670 -24.22 -6.83 45.19
N ALA A 671 -23.13 -7.54 44.90
CA ALA A 671 -21.91 -7.58 45.71
C ALA A 671 -21.02 -6.31 45.58
N GLY A 672 -21.51 -5.26 44.90
CA GLY A 672 -20.83 -3.96 44.80
C GLY A 672 -19.76 -3.86 43.72
N ARG A 673 -19.64 -4.84 42.81
CA ARG A 673 -18.66 -4.79 41.70
C ARG A 673 -19.07 -3.76 40.65
N THR A 674 -18.08 -3.06 40.10
CA THR A 674 -18.28 -2.14 38.96
C THR A 674 -18.39 -2.92 37.65
N ARG A 675 -19.01 -2.33 36.61
CA ARG A 675 -19.18 -2.99 35.30
C ARG A 675 -17.85 -3.48 34.68
N PRO A 676 -16.73 -2.74 34.76
CA PRO A 676 -15.42 -3.25 34.31
C PRO A 676 -14.92 -4.45 35.12
N GLN A 677 -15.18 -4.50 36.42
CA GLN A 677 -14.81 -5.65 37.27
C GLN A 677 -15.65 -6.88 36.94
N ILE A 678 -16.96 -6.70 36.71
CA ILE A 678 -17.85 -7.77 36.25
C ILE A 678 -17.41 -8.29 34.87
N ALA A 679 -16.98 -7.39 33.97
CA ALA A 679 -16.48 -7.75 32.64
C ALA A 679 -15.22 -8.63 32.74
N ALA A 680 -14.27 -8.23 33.59
CA ALA A 680 -13.05 -8.99 33.85
C ALA A 680 -13.34 -10.37 34.48
N GLU A 681 -14.25 -10.43 35.45
CA GLU A 681 -14.58 -11.67 36.18
C GLU A 681 -15.39 -12.67 35.32
N LEU A 682 -16.21 -12.17 34.39
CA LEU A 682 -16.98 -13.00 33.46
C LEU A 682 -16.26 -13.28 32.13
N GLY A 683 -15.08 -12.69 31.90
CA GLY A 683 -14.33 -12.86 30.65
C GLY A 683 -15.04 -12.28 29.41
N VAL A 684 -15.82 -11.21 29.57
CA VAL A 684 -16.60 -10.57 28.48
C VAL A 684 -16.32 -9.07 28.38
N GLY A 685 -16.73 -8.44 27.28
CA GLY A 685 -16.60 -6.99 27.11
C GLY A 685 -17.55 -6.18 28.02
N VAL A 686 -17.20 -4.93 28.32
CA VAL A 686 -18.00 -4.03 29.18
C VAL A 686 -19.40 -3.78 28.60
N ASP A 687 -19.54 -3.72 27.27
CA ASP A 687 -20.85 -3.58 26.62
C ASP A 687 -21.70 -4.86 26.71
N THR A 688 -21.06 -6.03 26.73
CA THR A 688 -21.74 -7.31 27.00
C THR A 688 -22.34 -7.33 28.40
N VAL A 689 -21.63 -6.79 29.41
CA VAL A 689 -22.13 -6.67 30.79
C VAL A 689 -23.40 -5.83 30.87
N LYS A 690 -23.52 -4.75 30.08
CA LYS A 690 -24.75 -3.94 30.04
C LYS A 690 -25.96 -4.79 29.60
N GLY A 691 -25.78 -5.61 28.55
CA GLY A 691 -26.81 -6.52 28.06
C GLY A 691 -27.17 -7.63 29.07
N LEU A 692 -26.16 -8.23 29.71
CA LEU A 692 -26.35 -9.27 30.73
C LEU A 692 -27.09 -8.74 31.97
N LEU A 693 -26.76 -7.54 32.45
CA LEU A 693 -27.43 -6.92 33.59
C LEU A 693 -28.87 -6.53 33.26
N ARG A 694 -29.12 -6.01 32.05
CA ARG A 694 -30.47 -5.64 31.58
C ARG A 694 -31.37 -6.87 31.46
N ASP A 695 -30.87 -7.94 30.85
CA ASP A 695 -31.62 -9.19 30.69
C ASP A 695 -31.76 -9.91 32.05
N GLY A 696 -30.69 -10.00 32.84
CA GLY A 696 -30.70 -10.70 34.13
C GLY A 696 -31.63 -10.07 35.17
N LYS A 697 -31.70 -8.73 35.25
CA LYS A 697 -32.66 -8.04 36.13
C LYS A 697 -34.11 -8.32 35.74
N PHE A 698 -34.38 -8.31 34.44
CA PHE A 698 -35.71 -8.60 33.92
C PHE A 698 -36.11 -10.07 34.16
N PHE A 699 -35.18 -11.02 34.02
CA PHE A 699 -35.47 -12.42 34.32
C PHE A 699 -35.67 -12.70 35.82
N ALA A 700 -34.99 -11.95 36.69
CA ALA A 700 -35.15 -12.05 38.14
C ALA A 700 -36.48 -11.48 38.63
N ASP A 701 -36.96 -10.39 38.02
CA ASP A 701 -38.27 -9.80 38.30
C ASP A 701 -38.92 -9.24 37.02
N PRO A 702 -39.68 -10.07 36.28
CA PRO A 702 -40.35 -9.65 35.06
C PRO A 702 -41.44 -8.58 35.27
N ALA A 703 -41.87 -8.32 36.51
CA ALA A 703 -42.85 -7.27 36.81
C ALA A 703 -42.27 -5.85 36.63
N THR A 704 -40.94 -5.73 36.59
CA THR A 704 -40.24 -4.46 36.37
C THR A 704 -40.42 -3.87 34.97
N ASP A 705 -40.84 -4.68 33.99
CA ASP A 705 -41.12 -4.23 32.62
C ASP A 705 -42.40 -4.92 32.07
N PRO A 706 -43.59 -4.33 32.32
CA PRO A 706 -44.86 -4.91 31.91
C PRO A 706 -45.02 -5.08 30.40
N VAL A 707 -44.41 -4.18 29.61
CA VAL A 707 -44.48 -4.22 28.14
C VAL A 707 -43.67 -5.39 27.60
N ARG A 708 -42.45 -5.56 28.10
CA ARG A 708 -41.57 -6.67 27.73
C ARG A 708 -42.12 -8.01 28.20
N ARG A 709 -42.74 -8.06 29.39
CA ARG A 709 -43.44 -9.24 29.89
C ARG A 709 -44.62 -9.62 28.99
N SER A 710 -45.48 -8.68 28.61
CA SER A 710 -46.62 -8.95 27.72
C SER A 710 -46.17 -9.48 26.35
N ALA A 711 -45.08 -8.95 25.80
CA ALA A 711 -44.49 -9.46 24.56
C ALA A 711 -43.96 -10.90 24.71
N ALA A 712 -43.38 -11.24 25.86
CA ALA A 712 -42.93 -12.61 26.16
C ALA A 712 -44.10 -13.58 26.34
N GLU A 713 -45.21 -13.15 26.95
CA GLU A 713 -46.45 -13.94 27.09
C GLU A 713 -47.06 -14.25 25.72
N GLN A 714 -47.21 -13.23 24.85
CA GLN A 714 -47.70 -13.40 23.48
C GLN A 714 -46.80 -14.32 22.64
N ALA A 715 -45.48 -14.20 22.80
CA ALA A 715 -44.53 -15.08 22.13
C ALA A 715 -44.60 -16.53 22.66
N HIS A 716 -44.87 -16.73 23.95
CA HIS A 716 -45.07 -18.05 24.54
C HIS A 716 -46.34 -18.73 24.01
N GLU A 717 -47.45 -18.00 23.94
CA GLU A 717 -48.70 -18.49 23.35
C GLU A 717 -48.53 -18.87 21.88
N ALA A 718 -47.87 -18.01 21.09
CA ALA A 718 -47.57 -18.27 19.69
C ALA A 718 -46.67 -19.52 19.51
N GLN A 719 -45.67 -19.71 20.38
CA GLN A 719 -44.85 -20.92 20.40
C GLN A 719 -45.68 -22.16 20.75
N GLY A 720 -46.62 -22.05 21.70
CA GLY A 720 -47.54 -23.13 22.08
C GLY A 720 -48.49 -23.53 20.95
N ALA A 721 -48.89 -22.56 20.12
CA ALA A 721 -49.70 -22.77 18.92
C ALA A 721 -48.90 -23.28 17.70
N GLY A 722 -47.58 -23.47 17.83
CA GLY A 722 -46.72 -23.98 16.75
C GLY A 722 -46.28 -22.93 15.72
N ALA A 723 -46.53 -21.64 15.97
CA ALA A 723 -46.10 -20.57 15.08
C ALA A 723 -44.58 -20.40 15.11
N THR A 724 -44.00 -20.07 13.96
CA THR A 724 -42.60 -19.69 13.82
C THR A 724 -42.37 -18.24 14.26
N ARG A 725 -41.12 -17.90 14.58
CA ARG A 725 -40.73 -16.52 14.92
C ARG A 725 -41.02 -15.53 13.77
N ALA A 726 -40.96 -15.99 12.52
CA ALA A 726 -41.26 -15.15 11.36
C ALA A 726 -42.76 -14.83 11.26
N GLU A 727 -43.62 -15.82 11.53
CA GLU A 727 -45.08 -15.64 11.56
C GLU A 727 -45.52 -14.75 12.73
N PHE A 728 -44.96 -14.92 13.92
CA PHE A 728 -45.22 -14.03 15.06
C PHE A 728 -44.80 -12.58 14.77
N ARG A 729 -43.63 -12.40 14.15
CA ARG A 729 -43.16 -11.07 13.74
C ARG A 729 -44.18 -10.39 12.81
N ALA A 730 -44.69 -11.13 11.84
CA ALA A 730 -45.68 -10.63 10.89
C ALA A 730 -47.02 -10.31 11.58
N ALA A 731 -47.51 -11.20 12.45
CA ALA A 731 -48.79 -11.06 13.13
C ALA A 731 -48.83 -9.88 14.11
N HIS A 732 -47.71 -9.55 14.75
CA HIS A 732 -47.61 -8.47 15.75
C HIS A 732 -46.92 -7.20 15.23
N ALA A 733 -46.65 -7.11 13.92
CA ALA A 733 -45.98 -5.99 13.26
C ALA A 733 -44.66 -5.56 13.94
N LEU A 734 -43.87 -6.54 14.40
CA LEU A 734 -42.64 -6.29 15.15
C LEU A 734 -41.42 -6.15 14.24
N THR A 735 -40.42 -5.41 14.71
CA THR A 735 -39.07 -5.46 14.12
C THR A 735 -38.45 -6.84 14.39
N ALA A 736 -37.50 -7.26 13.54
CA ALA A 736 -36.80 -8.53 13.72
C ALA A 736 -36.14 -8.66 15.11
N ALA A 737 -35.58 -7.54 15.62
CA ALA A 737 -34.96 -7.47 16.93
C ALA A 737 -35.99 -7.66 18.08
N ARG A 738 -37.15 -7.00 18.01
CA ARG A 738 -38.21 -7.14 19.03
C ARG A 738 -38.85 -8.53 19.01
N ALA A 739 -39.06 -9.11 17.84
CA ALA A 739 -39.55 -10.48 17.71
C ALA A 739 -38.54 -11.49 18.28
N ALA A 740 -37.23 -11.31 18.05
CA ALA A 740 -36.19 -12.16 18.62
C ALA A 740 -36.06 -12.01 20.14
N GLU A 741 -36.20 -10.79 20.67
CA GLU A 741 -36.19 -10.53 22.11
C GLU A 741 -37.40 -11.16 22.82
N ALA A 742 -38.61 -10.99 22.28
CA ALA A 742 -39.81 -11.63 22.80
C ALA A 742 -39.73 -13.17 22.77
N TRP A 743 -39.21 -13.76 21.68
CA TRP A 743 -39.02 -15.21 21.57
C TRP A 743 -38.03 -15.77 22.60
N LYS A 744 -36.96 -15.02 22.88
CA LYS A 744 -35.92 -15.33 23.86
C LYS A 744 -36.48 -15.21 25.28
N ASP A 745 -37.18 -14.12 25.57
CA ASP A 745 -37.74 -13.83 26.90
C ASP A 745 -38.86 -14.81 27.25
N ALA A 746 -39.70 -15.20 26.27
CA ALA A 746 -40.71 -16.26 26.44
C ALA A 746 -40.09 -17.58 26.91
N ARG A 747 -38.96 -17.96 26.31
CA ARG A 747 -38.22 -19.18 26.69
C ARG A 747 -37.49 -19.05 28.03
N ALA A 748 -37.03 -17.85 28.39
CA ALA A 748 -36.34 -17.61 29.65
C ALA A 748 -37.31 -17.57 30.85
N ILE A 749 -38.51 -17.00 30.67
CA ILE A 749 -39.51 -16.82 31.74
C ILE A 749 -40.42 -18.04 31.86
N PHE A 750 -40.87 -18.61 30.73
CA PHE A 750 -41.88 -19.67 30.71
C PHE A 750 -41.34 -21.03 30.23
N GLY A 751 -40.05 -21.12 29.86
CA GLY A 751 -39.42 -22.36 29.37
C GLY A 751 -38.91 -23.29 30.46
N ALA A 752 -38.99 -22.92 31.74
CA ALA A 752 -38.64 -23.78 32.86
C ALA A 752 -39.82 -24.72 33.19
N GLY A 753 -39.95 -25.80 32.41
CA GLY A 753 -40.99 -26.81 32.63
C GLY A 753 -41.32 -27.64 31.40
N ARG A 754 -40.33 -28.31 30.79
CA ARG A 754 -40.52 -29.50 29.96
C ARG A 754 -39.36 -30.46 30.16
#